data_AF-A0A3M2W7J7-F1
#
_entry.id   AF-A0A3M2W7J7-F1
#
_cell.length_a   1.000
_cell.length_b   1.000
_cell.length_c   1.000
_cell.angle_alpha   90.00
_cell.angle_beta   90.00
_cell.angle_gamma   90.00
#
_symmetry.space_group_name_H-M   'P 1'
#
loop_
_entity.id
_entity.type
_entity.pdbx_description
1 polymer ?
#
loop_
_entity_poly.entity_id
_entity_poly.type
_entity_poly.pdbx_seq_one_letter_code
_entity_poly.pdbx_strand_id
1 'polypeptide(L)'
;MSMFELDRYGYNLDTGTGVWVRSDYQGIAYSDGDNSENELAKIVREANDVSVLSSELTHHCTDWPKLYHLSSTRGNIFRPFEHLLEGKSVLEIGAGCGAISRYLGEAGANVLSLEGSPRRAAIAASRTRDLDNVTVLAERFDDLKVDQQFDVVTLIGVLEYASMFSNDEDPAFGMLMRVRKLLKPDGHLFIAIENQLGLKYFAGAPEDHVGVAMYGIEGRYADRQPKTFGRKGLEVLIARAGFASSSFLSPYPDYKIPNSLITENGFRSNNFDAAALACQNTRKDPQLPSNTTFNLEKAWPVVIENHLGMDLANSFLVVASCQQYEAVPADVLAYHYSTGRNSEYCKASVFVETPEGIEVQYQRLAGTESEENPGDPFRFILPAAHGYAKGDLLSLQFLDASTTQNWTVETFTPFLTTYLDSLSYLLATEGHACTLDNVDVCLPGHYIDAVAQNIIIDTEGKPHLIDIEWEMKEGVELGHLLMRGLLLLIASTIPFYPSTTMISRRDFIIQLIGSTGLEVTEEELNRYAVLEAMFQERVTGRDAASFLNWSPEATLQKMGSLKDKTPKLATLYIGDSEGNFKEERTISQFVHDGRQTLVFTVPATYQCAALRFDPTNIRQSFSIDAITIFEANVRVWSWRDSAEAPLKAAGTTAFVNDVNDSTMFMALNDDPHIVLPVDLNSLLARKSFKIQVTFTLFTEGQVAERLLQQEEELKLALESISDLNLKDRSALEAVEVANLAVEESHRLALEELEAENLAVQDKHRQALEKLEAEHLASQENHRSVLEQFEAVHLASQESYRLALEEREAANLAAQESHRLALQEREAANLAIQESHRTATESLKAENLRVQADHLRVLADIDAATLDAQEKHRAKLAELEIAILAAQESHRLALVDKDTHVHNLNLHIIAMESSHSWKVTAPLRKITRSFFRAKRVASSLPLIIRRGGGLSSTAKKAYQV
;
A
#
# COMPACT_ATOMS: atom_id res chain seq x y z
N MET A 1 -31.55 10.16 3.12
CA MET A 1 -32.07 8.80 3.42
C MET A 1 -30.95 7.84 3.07
N SER A 2 -30.57 6.95 3.97
CA SER A 2 -29.49 5.98 3.71
C SER A 2 -29.85 5.09 2.53
N MET A 3 -28.89 4.88 1.61
CA MET A 3 -29.07 4.05 0.42
C MET A 3 -29.28 2.56 0.75
N PHE A 4 -28.83 2.10 1.93
CA PHE A 4 -28.73 0.68 2.29
C PHE A 4 -29.78 0.20 3.32
N GLU A 5 -30.80 1.01 3.66
CA GLU A 5 -31.89 0.66 4.61
C GLU A 5 -31.42 -0.01 5.93
N LEU A 6 -30.26 0.41 6.47
CA LEU A 6 -29.59 -0.23 7.60
C LEU A 6 -30.43 -0.24 8.90
N ASP A 7 -31.35 0.69 9.05
CA ASP A 7 -32.29 0.77 10.17
C ASP A 7 -33.16 -0.49 10.30
N ARG A 8 -33.48 -1.15 9.18
CA ARG A 8 -34.23 -2.42 9.18
C ARG A 8 -33.51 -3.56 9.88
N TYR A 9 -32.18 -3.50 9.96
CA TYR A 9 -31.35 -4.53 10.57
C TYR A 9 -30.90 -4.17 12.00
N GLY A 10 -31.43 -3.08 12.56
CA GLY A 10 -31.16 -2.63 13.93
C GLY A 10 -29.93 -1.72 14.07
N TYR A 11 -29.38 -1.24 12.97
CA TYR A 11 -28.33 -0.23 12.97
C TYR A 11 -28.94 1.16 13.11
N ASN A 12 -28.34 2.02 13.93
CA ASN A 12 -28.76 3.40 14.09
C ASN A 12 -27.59 4.32 13.70
N LEU A 13 -27.91 5.43 13.04
CA LEU A 13 -26.93 6.47 12.73
C LEU A 13 -26.61 7.26 13.99
N ASP A 14 -25.36 7.20 14.44
CA ASP A 14 -24.83 8.14 15.43
C ASP A 14 -24.55 9.48 14.74
N THR A 15 -25.39 10.47 15.01
CA THR A 15 -25.26 11.82 14.43
C THR A 15 -24.00 12.57 14.85
N GLY A 16 -23.36 12.16 15.96
CA GLY A 16 -22.12 12.79 16.43
C GLY A 16 -20.90 12.35 15.62
N THR A 17 -20.90 11.12 15.12
CA THR A 17 -19.78 10.53 14.37
C THR A 17 -20.07 10.31 12.88
N GLY A 18 -21.35 10.33 12.47
CA GLY A 18 -21.76 9.99 11.12
C GLY A 18 -21.72 8.50 10.81
N VAL A 19 -21.55 7.65 11.84
CA VAL A 19 -21.37 6.21 11.69
C VAL A 19 -22.66 5.46 12.02
N TRP A 20 -22.99 4.46 11.21
CA TRP A 20 -24.03 3.50 11.54
C TRP A 20 -23.49 2.45 12.50
N VAL A 21 -24.21 2.16 13.58
CA VAL A 21 -23.76 1.21 14.60
C VAL A 21 -24.95 0.59 15.32
N ARG A 22 -24.80 -0.63 15.84
CA ARG A 22 -25.77 -1.18 16.79
C ARG A 22 -25.50 -0.67 18.19
N SER A 23 -26.54 -0.47 18.98
CA SER A 23 -26.42 0.01 20.36
C SER A 23 -25.59 -0.90 21.27
N ASP A 24 -25.50 -2.19 20.96
CA ASP A 24 -24.76 -3.19 21.72
C ASP A 24 -23.34 -3.47 21.19
N TYR A 25 -22.93 -2.86 20.07
CA TYR A 25 -21.62 -3.12 19.47
C TYR A 25 -20.51 -2.33 20.17
N GLN A 26 -19.47 -3.04 20.62
CA GLN A 26 -18.34 -2.45 21.36
C GLN A 26 -17.06 -2.30 20.52
N GLY A 27 -17.05 -2.82 19.29
CA GLY A 27 -15.86 -2.81 18.43
C GLY A 27 -14.94 -4.02 18.59
N ILE A 28 -13.96 -4.11 17.70
CA ILE A 28 -12.81 -5.04 17.79
C ILE A 28 -11.60 -4.34 18.43
N ALA A 29 -10.73 -5.10 19.08
CA ALA A 29 -9.56 -4.57 19.81
C ALA A 29 -8.33 -4.25 18.94
N TYR A 30 -8.50 -4.02 17.64
CA TYR A 30 -7.39 -3.70 16.72
C TYR A 30 -7.14 -2.19 16.66
N SER A 31 -5.86 -1.78 16.74
CA SER A 31 -5.44 -0.38 16.81
C SER A 31 -3.99 -0.21 16.32
N ASP A 32 -3.70 0.88 15.62
CA ASP A 32 -2.32 1.31 15.25
C ASP A 32 -1.64 2.07 16.41
N GLY A 33 -2.32 2.17 17.56
CA GLY A 33 -1.92 2.93 18.73
C GLY A 33 -2.81 4.15 18.96
N ASP A 34 -3.28 4.33 20.21
CA ASP A 34 -4.29 5.34 20.54
C ASP A 34 -3.84 6.76 20.20
N ASN A 35 -2.58 7.11 20.46
CA ASN A 35 -2.05 8.44 20.14
C ASN A 35 -2.05 8.71 18.63
N SER A 36 -1.65 7.71 17.82
CA SER A 36 -1.57 7.84 16.37
C SER A 36 -2.96 8.01 15.77
N GLU A 37 -3.93 7.18 16.18
CA GLU A 37 -5.30 7.27 15.68
C GLU A 37 -6.03 8.54 16.14
N ASN A 38 -5.76 9.04 17.36
CA ASN A 38 -6.30 10.32 17.82
C ASN A 38 -5.74 11.51 17.02
N GLU A 39 -4.46 11.47 16.66
CA GLU A 39 -3.84 12.49 15.82
C GLU A 39 -4.38 12.45 14.39
N LEU A 40 -4.50 11.26 13.80
CA LEU A 40 -5.15 11.05 12.50
C LEU A 40 -6.59 11.59 12.48
N ALA A 41 -7.39 11.27 13.50
CA ALA A 41 -8.75 11.77 13.64
C ALA A 41 -8.81 13.30 13.65
N LYS A 42 -7.85 13.93 14.34
CA LYS A 42 -7.73 15.40 14.39
C LYS A 42 -7.39 15.96 13.02
N ILE A 43 -6.36 15.44 12.36
CA ILE A 43 -5.91 15.88 11.03
C ILE A 43 -7.06 15.82 10.03
N VAL A 44 -7.73 14.67 9.92
CA VAL A 44 -8.83 14.47 8.96
C VAL A 44 -10.02 15.39 9.25
N ARG A 45 -10.35 15.62 10.53
CA ARG A 45 -11.45 16.49 10.94
C ARG A 45 -11.18 17.96 10.65
N GLU A 46 -9.93 18.40 10.81
CA GLU A 46 -9.52 19.80 10.64
C GLU A 46 -9.14 20.16 9.21
N ALA A 47 -8.79 19.16 8.38
CA ALA A 47 -8.44 19.37 6.98
C ALA A 47 -9.60 19.97 6.18
N ASN A 48 -9.31 20.91 5.29
CA ASN A 48 -10.30 21.51 4.39
C ASN A 48 -10.52 20.63 3.16
N ASP A 49 -9.43 20.18 2.54
CA ASP A 49 -9.45 19.26 1.41
C ASP A 49 -9.24 17.82 1.88
N VAL A 50 -10.33 17.05 1.81
CA VAL A 50 -10.32 15.62 2.11
C VAL A 50 -10.31 14.73 0.86
N SER A 51 -10.01 15.27 -0.31
CA SER A 51 -9.90 14.46 -1.53
C SER A 51 -8.77 13.44 -1.49
N VAL A 52 -8.81 12.46 -2.40
CA VAL A 52 -7.71 11.48 -2.56
C VAL A 52 -6.40 12.17 -2.93
N LEU A 53 -6.45 13.23 -3.75
CA LEU A 53 -5.27 13.97 -4.22
C LEU A 53 -4.95 15.20 -3.37
N SER A 54 -5.46 15.28 -2.13
CA SER A 54 -5.23 16.40 -1.22
C SER A 54 -3.75 16.56 -0.89
N SER A 55 -3.19 17.71 -1.24
CA SER A 55 -1.84 18.09 -0.83
C SER A 55 -1.79 18.32 0.68
N GLU A 56 -2.79 19.00 1.25
CA GLU A 56 -2.92 19.29 2.69
C GLU A 56 -2.68 18.07 3.57
N LEU A 57 -3.28 16.93 3.21
CA LEU A 57 -3.13 15.68 3.98
C LEU A 57 -1.79 15.00 3.75
N THR A 58 -1.24 15.13 2.56
CA THR A 58 0.09 14.60 2.22
C THR A 58 1.18 15.30 3.03
N HIS A 59 1.03 16.59 3.39
CA HIS A 59 1.96 17.29 4.29
C HIS A 59 2.07 16.65 5.68
N HIS A 60 1.06 15.89 6.11
CA HIS A 60 1.06 15.19 7.39
C HIS A 60 1.70 13.79 7.34
N CYS A 61 2.10 13.28 6.16
CA CYS A 61 2.73 11.96 6.01
C CYS A 61 4.17 11.93 6.54
N THR A 62 4.33 11.96 7.86
CA THR A 62 5.64 12.00 8.56
C THR A 62 6.03 10.68 9.21
N ASP A 63 5.09 9.76 9.36
CA ASP A 63 5.29 8.41 9.87
C ASP A 63 4.44 7.40 9.10
N TRP A 64 4.63 6.11 9.40
CA TRP A 64 3.96 5.03 8.68
C TRP A 64 2.42 5.07 8.78
N PRO A 65 1.79 5.19 9.96
CA PRO A 65 0.32 5.29 10.03
C PRO A 65 -0.25 6.47 9.23
N LYS A 66 0.39 7.65 9.31
CA LYS A 66 -0.05 8.82 8.53
C LYS A 66 0.13 8.60 7.04
N LEU A 67 1.28 8.07 6.60
CA LEU A 67 1.51 7.72 5.21
C LEU A 67 0.48 6.71 4.70
N TYR A 68 0.21 5.65 5.47
CA TYR A 68 -0.72 4.58 5.10
C TYR A 68 -2.17 5.07 4.97
N HIS A 69 -2.63 5.97 5.85
CA HIS A 69 -4.03 6.41 5.86
C HIS A 69 -4.28 7.71 5.07
N LEU A 70 -3.27 8.55 4.84
CA LEU A 70 -3.44 9.88 4.22
C LEU A 70 -2.86 9.99 2.81
N SER A 71 -1.95 9.11 2.41
CA SER A 71 -1.34 9.16 1.07
C SER A 71 -2.34 8.94 -0.06
N SER A 72 -2.16 9.68 -1.14
CA SER A 72 -2.88 9.52 -2.41
C SER A 72 -2.60 8.17 -3.10
N THR A 73 -1.46 7.55 -2.80
CA THR A 73 -1.01 6.31 -3.46
C THR A 73 -1.93 5.13 -3.21
N ARG A 74 -2.63 5.11 -2.07
CA ARG A 74 -3.56 4.04 -1.67
C ARG A 74 -4.61 3.75 -2.74
N GLY A 75 -5.13 4.79 -3.40
CA GLY A 75 -6.16 4.66 -4.42
C GLY A 75 -5.68 3.98 -5.71
N ASN A 76 -4.38 3.91 -5.97
CA ASN A 76 -3.86 3.46 -7.27
C ASN A 76 -4.15 1.98 -7.56
N ILE A 77 -4.39 1.13 -6.54
CA ILE A 77 -4.82 -0.26 -6.77
C ILE A 77 -6.16 -0.36 -7.53
N PHE A 78 -7.01 0.67 -7.49
CA PHE A 78 -8.34 0.66 -8.10
C PHE A 78 -8.46 1.44 -9.41
N ARG A 79 -7.48 2.30 -9.73
CA ARG A 79 -7.46 3.13 -10.96
C ARG A 79 -7.68 2.36 -12.27
N PRO A 80 -7.09 1.16 -12.48
CA PRO A 80 -7.36 0.39 -13.69
C PRO A 80 -8.83 -0.05 -13.83
N PHE A 81 -9.58 -0.03 -12.74
CA PHE A 81 -10.89 -0.68 -12.60
C PHE A 81 -12.02 0.32 -12.33
N GLU A 82 -11.83 1.62 -12.57
CA GLU A 82 -12.89 2.63 -12.38
C GLU A 82 -14.17 2.28 -13.15
N HIS A 83 -14.04 1.68 -14.34
CA HIS A 83 -15.17 1.18 -15.14
C HIS A 83 -16.00 0.06 -14.47
N LEU A 84 -15.45 -0.62 -13.45
CA LEU A 84 -16.13 -1.61 -12.61
C LEU A 84 -16.73 -1.01 -11.33
N LEU A 85 -16.45 0.27 -11.05
CA LEU A 85 -16.84 0.96 -9.83
C LEU A 85 -17.92 2.02 -10.09
N GLU A 86 -17.83 2.75 -11.20
CA GLU A 86 -18.71 3.88 -11.50
C GLU A 86 -20.19 3.45 -11.52
N GLY A 87 -21.01 4.07 -10.67
CA GLY A 87 -22.43 3.77 -10.52
C GLY A 87 -22.76 2.40 -9.91
N LYS A 88 -21.77 1.65 -9.43
CA LYS A 88 -21.92 0.30 -8.86
C LYS A 88 -22.06 0.34 -7.34
N SER A 89 -22.72 -0.68 -6.78
CA SER A 89 -22.78 -0.90 -5.33
C SER A 89 -21.54 -1.68 -4.86
N VAL A 90 -20.80 -1.10 -3.92
CA VAL A 90 -19.56 -1.66 -3.37
C VAL A 90 -19.72 -1.93 -1.88
N LEU A 91 -19.39 -3.14 -1.44
CA LEU A 91 -19.16 -3.45 -0.03
C LEU A 91 -17.65 -3.49 0.22
N GLU A 92 -17.15 -2.50 0.94
CA GLU A 92 -15.77 -2.45 1.39
C GLU A 92 -15.68 -3.08 2.79
N ILE A 93 -15.00 -4.20 2.93
CA ILE A 93 -14.77 -4.85 4.22
C ILE A 93 -13.39 -4.39 4.71
N GLY A 94 -13.31 -3.89 5.94
CA GLY A 94 -12.06 -3.41 6.53
C GLY A 94 -11.68 -2.00 6.04
N ALA A 95 -12.61 -1.05 6.14
CA ALA A 95 -12.42 0.31 5.61
C ALA A 95 -11.29 1.11 6.31
N GLY A 96 -10.86 0.69 7.51
CA GLY A 96 -9.84 1.39 8.28
C GLY A 96 -10.24 2.85 8.53
N CYS A 97 -9.31 3.78 8.30
CA CYS A 97 -9.57 5.22 8.43
C CYS A 97 -10.15 5.86 7.15
N GLY A 98 -10.59 5.07 6.17
CA GLY A 98 -11.36 5.53 5.01
C GLY A 98 -10.56 5.97 3.79
N ALA A 99 -9.27 5.61 3.69
CA ALA A 99 -8.43 5.95 2.54
C ALA A 99 -8.99 5.36 1.22
N ILE A 100 -9.38 4.08 1.25
CA ILE A 100 -9.98 3.40 0.09
C ILE A 100 -11.46 3.79 -0.07
N SER A 101 -12.21 3.89 1.03
CA SER A 101 -13.61 4.40 1.01
C SER A 101 -13.73 5.72 0.27
N ARG A 102 -12.81 6.66 0.53
CA ARG A 102 -12.74 7.95 -0.14
C ARG A 102 -12.53 7.80 -1.64
N TYR A 103 -11.57 6.98 -2.04
CA TYR A 103 -11.32 6.70 -3.45
C TYR A 103 -12.53 6.10 -4.17
N LEU A 104 -13.13 5.07 -3.58
CA LEU A 104 -14.30 4.39 -4.17
C LEU A 104 -15.47 5.37 -4.36
N GLY A 105 -15.71 6.24 -3.37
CA GLY A 105 -16.74 7.27 -3.45
C GLY A 105 -16.46 8.32 -4.54
N GLU A 106 -15.22 8.81 -4.66
CA GLU A 106 -14.81 9.74 -5.73
C GLU A 106 -14.86 9.11 -7.13
N ALA A 107 -14.61 7.81 -7.24
CA ALA A 107 -14.78 7.04 -8.48
C ALA A 107 -16.26 6.80 -8.86
N GLY A 108 -17.21 7.38 -8.12
CA GLY A 108 -18.64 7.32 -8.43
C GLY A 108 -19.35 6.04 -7.95
N ALA A 109 -18.72 5.23 -7.09
CA ALA A 109 -19.35 4.06 -6.52
C ALA A 109 -20.31 4.42 -5.38
N ASN A 110 -21.30 3.56 -5.13
CA ASN A 110 -22.17 3.61 -3.96
C ASN A 110 -21.62 2.65 -2.90
N VAL A 111 -20.97 3.19 -1.86
CA VAL A 111 -20.10 2.41 -0.98
C VAL A 111 -20.76 2.18 0.38
N LEU A 112 -20.82 0.91 0.81
CA LEU A 112 -21.00 0.53 2.21
C LEU A 112 -19.63 0.13 2.77
N SER A 113 -19.04 1.01 3.56
CA SER A 113 -17.74 0.82 4.20
C SER A 113 -17.91 0.21 5.59
N LEU A 114 -17.54 -1.06 5.73
CA LEU A 114 -17.62 -1.82 6.97
C LEU A 114 -16.27 -1.76 7.71
N GLU A 115 -16.28 -1.30 8.96
CA GLU A 115 -15.08 -1.24 9.79
C GLU A 115 -15.36 -1.80 11.20
N GLY A 116 -14.49 -2.68 11.68
CA GLY A 116 -14.67 -3.32 12.98
C GLY A 116 -14.43 -2.37 14.15
N SER A 117 -13.55 -1.37 14.01
CA SER A 117 -13.24 -0.39 15.05
C SER A 117 -14.15 0.84 14.95
N PRO A 118 -15.00 1.14 15.95
CA PRO A 118 -15.84 2.34 15.94
C PRO A 118 -15.05 3.63 15.81
N ARG A 119 -13.83 3.68 16.37
CA ARG A 119 -12.94 4.85 16.26
C ARG A 119 -12.49 5.06 14.83
N ARG A 120 -11.99 4.01 14.15
CA ARG A 120 -11.57 4.10 12.75
C ARG A 120 -12.74 4.38 11.82
N ALA A 121 -13.90 3.76 12.07
CA ALA A 121 -15.14 4.07 11.38
C ALA A 121 -15.50 5.57 11.48
N ALA A 122 -15.35 6.18 12.65
CA ALA A 122 -15.58 7.62 12.80
C ALA A 122 -14.57 8.48 12.02
N ILE A 123 -13.30 8.05 11.92
CA ILE A 123 -12.30 8.70 11.07
C ILE A 123 -12.68 8.56 9.59
N ALA A 124 -13.09 7.36 9.15
CA ALA A 124 -13.54 7.11 7.78
C ALA A 124 -14.78 7.93 7.41
N ALA A 125 -15.75 8.06 8.31
CA ALA A 125 -16.92 8.93 8.13
C ALA A 125 -16.49 10.40 8.04
N SER A 126 -15.55 10.85 8.88
CA SER A 126 -14.97 12.20 8.79
C SER A 126 -14.22 12.44 7.47
N ARG A 127 -13.51 11.42 6.96
CA ARG A 127 -12.76 11.44 5.68
C ARG A 127 -13.67 11.55 4.46
N THR A 128 -14.90 11.06 4.57
CA THR A 128 -15.88 10.94 3.47
C THR A 128 -17.11 11.82 3.68
N ARG A 129 -17.04 12.77 4.62
CA ARG A 129 -18.16 13.63 5.06
C ARG A 129 -18.84 14.47 3.97
N ASP A 130 -18.15 14.70 2.86
CA ASP A 130 -18.59 15.45 1.68
C ASP A 130 -19.11 14.54 0.54
N LEU A 131 -19.15 13.22 0.75
CA LEU A 131 -19.59 12.22 -0.21
C LEU A 131 -20.88 11.53 0.24
N ASP A 132 -22.01 11.95 -0.31
CA ASP A 132 -23.34 11.38 0.01
C ASP A 132 -23.50 9.90 -0.40
N ASN A 133 -22.62 9.41 -1.30
CA ASN A 133 -22.59 8.04 -1.81
C ASN A 133 -21.73 7.08 -0.97
N VAL A 134 -21.17 7.52 0.14
CA VAL A 134 -20.42 6.67 1.09
C VAL A 134 -21.18 6.54 2.40
N THR A 135 -21.44 5.32 2.83
CA THR A 135 -22.05 4.99 4.12
C THR A 135 -21.08 4.17 4.96
N VAL A 136 -20.73 4.65 6.16
CA VAL A 136 -19.81 3.95 7.07
C VAL A 136 -20.59 3.22 8.16
N LEU A 137 -20.28 1.94 8.35
CA LEU A 137 -20.88 1.03 9.32
C LEU A 137 -19.81 0.43 10.25
N ALA A 138 -19.97 0.64 11.55
CA ALA A 138 -19.17 -0.01 12.57
C ALA A 138 -19.80 -1.37 12.97
N GLU A 139 -19.23 -2.48 12.50
CA GLU A 139 -19.70 -3.85 12.78
C GLU A 139 -18.61 -4.87 12.39
N ARG A 140 -18.66 -6.07 12.98
CA ARG A 140 -17.82 -7.19 12.52
C ARG A 140 -18.36 -7.77 11.22
N PHE A 141 -17.49 -8.14 10.28
CA PHE A 141 -17.94 -8.85 9.08
C PHE A 141 -18.75 -10.10 9.39
N ASP A 142 -18.35 -10.83 10.44
CA ASP A 142 -19.06 -12.02 10.92
C ASP A 142 -20.50 -11.74 11.37
N ASP A 143 -20.74 -10.53 11.88
CA ASP A 143 -22.02 -10.13 12.47
C ASP A 143 -22.86 -9.25 11.52
N LEU A 144 -22.33 -8.87 10.34
CA LEU A 144 -23.00 -8.03 9.36
C LEU A 144 -24.34 -8.64 8.90
N LYS A 145 -25.41 -7.86 9.04
CA LYS A 145 -26.78 -8.22 8.62
C LYS A 145 -27.25 -7.33 7.48
N VAL A 146 -27.21 -7.87 6.27
CA VAL A 146 -27.78 -7.30 5.05
C VAL A 146 -28.32 -8.42 4.16
N ASP A 147 -29.38 -8.17 3.40
CA ASP A 147 -29.90 -9.10 2.37
C ASP A 147 -29.51 -8.67 0.94
N GLN A 148 -29.05 -7.43 0.77
CA GLN A 148 -28.57 -6.91 -0.50
C GLN A 148 -27.32 -7.64 -0.98
N GLN A 149 -27.25 -7.83 -2.29
CA GLN A 149 -26.03 -8.23 -2.99
C GLN A 149 -25.36 -7.02 -3.66
N PHE A 150 -24.04 -7.05 -3.74
CA PHE A 150 -23.18 -5.98 -4.23
C PHE A 150 -22.60 -6.34 -5.60
N ASP A 151 -22.35 -5.32 -6.41
CA ASP A 151 -21.63 -5.47 -7.68
C ASP A 151 -20.14 -5.73 -7.42
N VAL A 152 -19.61 -5.16 -6.33
CA VAL A 152 -18.21 -5.30 -5.95
C VAL A 152 -18.10 -5.55 -4.45
N VAL A 153 -17.21 -6.46 -4.05
CA VAL A 153 -16.78 -6.61 -2.67
C VAL A 153 -15.26 -6.50 -2.61
N THR A 154 -14.71 -5.78 -1.64
CA THR A 154 -13.25 -5.60 -1.50
C THR A 154 -12.73 -6.19 -0.20
N LEU A 155 -11.58 -6.86 -0.28
CA LEU A 155 -10.78 -7.40 0.82
C LEU A 155 -9.34 -6.88 0.69
N ILE A 156 -9.08 -5.66 1.16
CA ILE A 156 -7.78 -4.98 0.99
C ILE A 156 -7.05 -4.99 2.35
N GLY A 157 -6.09 -5.90 2.53
CA GLY A 157 -5.44 -6.12 3.82
C GLY A 157 -6.42 -6.67 4.88
N VAL A 158 -7.17 -7.71 4.52
CA VAL A 158 -8.25 -8.29 5.35
C VAL A 158 -8.22 -9.81 5.37
N LEU A 159 -8.02 -10.46 4.23
CA LEU A 159 -8.13 -11.91 4.11
C LEU A 159 -7.12 -12.63 5.01
N GLU A 160 -5.95 -12.05 5.23
CA GLU A 160 -4.91 -12.56 6.11
C GLU A 160 -5.37 -12.64 7.58
N TYR A 161 -6.31 -11.80 8.00
CA TYR A 161 -6.83 -11.74 9.36
C TYR A 161 -8.02 -12.68 9.60
N ALA A 162 -8.47 -13.45 8.59
CA ALA A 162 -9.67 -14.29 8.70
C ALA A 162 -9.62 -15.24 9.93
N SER A 163 -8.47 -15.82 10.22
CA SER A 163 -8.23 -16.72 11.36
C SER A 163 -8.35 -16.07 12.73
N MET A 164 -8.18 -14.75 12.83
CA MET A 164 -8.31 -14.03 14.10
C MET A 164 -9.77 -13.76 14.47
N PHE A 165 -10.61 -13.57 13.45
CA PHE A 165 -11.97 -13.05 13.63
C PHE A 165 -13.09 -14.06 13.36
N SER A 166 -12.80 -15.14 12.62
CA SER A 166 -13.73 -16.26 12.38
C SER A 166 -13.42 -17.47 13.27
N ASN A 167 -14.45 -18.27 13.56
CA ASN A 167 -14.35 -19.54 14.26
C ASN A 167 -14.50 -20.75 13.32
N ASP A 168 -14.51 -20.54 12.01
CA ASP A 168 -14.56 -21.62 11.03
C ASP A 168 -13.28 -22.47 11.06
N GLU A 169 -13.39 -23.75 10.69
CA GLU A 169 -12.23 -24.66 10.60
C GLU A 169 -11.24 -24.24 9.50
N ASP A 170 -11.75 -23.63 8.42
CA ASP A 170 -10.95 -22.99 7.36
C ASP A 170 -11.40 -21.52 7.21
N PRO A 171 -10.89 -20.61 8.06
CA PRO A 171 -11.38 -19.23 8.16
C PRO A 171 -11.34 -18.43 6.85
N ALA A 172 -10.24 -18.54 6.10
CA ALA A 172 -10.08 -17.80 4.86
C ALA A 172 -11.07 -18.30 3.78
N PHE A 173 -11.27 -19.62 3.69
CA PHE A 173 -12.28 -20.19 2.82
C PHE A 173 -13.71 -19.80 3.24
N GLY A 174 -14.02 -19.86 4.53
CA GLY A 174 -15.31 -19.45 5.08
C GLY A 174 -15.64 -17.99 4.76
N MET A 175 -14.65 -17.10 4.94
CA MET A 175 -14.76 -15.69 4.56
C MET A 175 -15.07 -15.51 3.07
N LEU A 176 -14.32 -16.16 2.17
CA LEU A 176 -14.56 -16.06 0.73
C LEU A 176 -15.93 -16.64 0.31
N MET A 177 -16.37 -17.73 0.93
CA MET A 177 -17.70 -18.31 0.71
C MET A 177 -18.81 -17.36 1.16
N ARG A 178 -18.61 -16.60 2.24
CA ARG A 178 -19.55 -15.56 2.67
C ARG A 178 -19.56 -14.38 1.71
N VAL A 179 -18.39 -13.89 1.31
CA VAL A 179 -18.25 -12.82 0.32
C VAL A 179 -18.98 -13.18 -0.97
N ARG A 180 -18.81 -14.41 -1.46
CA ARG A 180 -19.52 -14.90 -2.65
C ARG A 180 -21.04 -14.82 -2.52
N LYS A 181 -21.62 -15.06 -1.33
CA LYS A 181 -23.07 -14.93 -1.12
C LYS A 181 -23.55 -13.47 -1.20
N LEU A 182 -22.69 -12.53 -0.81
CA LEU A 182 -22.95 -11.09 -0.86
C LEU A 182 -22.69 -10.49 -2.25
N LEU A 183 -22.07 -11.22 -3.17
CA LEU A 183 -21.86 -10.77 -4.55
C LEU A 183 -23.05 -11.11 -5.43
N LYS A 184 -23.36 -10.19 -6.36
CA LYS A 184 -24.26 -10.48 -7.49
C LYS A 184 -23.62 -11.52 -8.42
N PRO A 185 -24.41 -12.21 -9.26
CA PRO A 185 -23.89 -13.22 -10.19
C PRO A 185 -22.80 -12.73 -11.16
N ASP A 186 -22.84 -11.47 -11.55
CA ASP A 186 -21.87 -10.76 -12.40
C ASP A 186 -20.93 -9.84 -11.61
N GLY A 187 -20.94 -9.96 -10.28
CA GLY A 187 -20.13 -9.15 -9.39
C GLY A 187 -18.66 -9.56 -9.33
N HIS A 188 -17.83 -8.66 -8.81
CA HIS A 188 -16.37 -8.78 -8.76
C HIS A 188 -15.86 -8.72 -7.32
N LEU A 189 -14.94 -9.61 -6.99
CA LEU A 189 -14.19 -9.58 -5.73
C LEU A 189 -12.80 -9.01 -5.99
N PHE A 190 -12.42 -7.97 -5.25
CA PHE A 190 -11.06 -7.46 -5.21
C PHE A 190 -10.36 -7.93 -3.93
N ILE A 191 -9.18 -8.53 -4.08
CA ILE A 191 -8.33 -8.94 -2.95
C ILE A 191 -6.99 -8.25 -3.12
N ALA A 192 -6.52 -7.54 -2.09
CA ALA A 192 -5.14 -7.11 -2.03
C ALA A 192 -4.50 -7.63 -0.74
N ILE A 193 -3.37 -8.31 -0.87
CA ILE A 193 -2.74 -9.06 0.22
C ILE A 193 -1.24 -9.24 -0.04
N GLU A 194 -0.45 -9.29 1.03
CA GLU A 194 0.95 -9.71 1.02
C GLU A 194 1.12 -11.11 0.43
N ASN A 195 2.21 -11.31 -0.30
CA ASN A 195 2.58 -12.63 -0.80
C ASN A 195 3.46 -13.35 0.22
N GLN A 196 3.05 -14.52 0.67
CA GLN A 196 3.85 -15.38 1.57
C GLN A 196 5.30 -15.59 1.07
N LEU A 197 5.52 -15.56 -0.24
CA LEU A 197 6.80 -15.79 -0.92
C LEU A 197 7.37 -14.51 -1.55
N GLY A 198 6.95 -13.32 -1.10
CA GLY A 198 7.49 -12.06 -1.59
C GLY A 198 9.02 -11.99 -1.48
N LEU A 199 9.69 -11.50 -2.54
CA LEU A 199 11.15 -11.46 -2.62
C LEU A 199 11.79 -10.71 -1.45
N LYS A 200 11.12 -9.67 -0.93
CA LYS A 200 11.58 -8.92 0.25
C LYS A 200 11.79 -9.81 1.48
N TYR A 201 10.99 -10.86 1.66
CA TYR A 201 11.11 -11.77 2.80
C TYR A 201 12.33 -12.69 2.69
N PHE A 202 12.67 -13.13 1.47
CA PHE A 202 13.94 -13.83 1.22
C PHE A 202 15.14 -12.92 1.51
N ALA A 203 14.98 -11.62 1.26
CA ALA A 203 15.96 -10.59 1.56
C ALA A 203 16.04 -10.22 3.06
N GLY A 204 15.35 -10.94 3.94
CA GLY A 204 15.41 -10.78 5.39
C GLY A 204 14.39 -9.79 5.96
N ALA A 205 13.46 -9.26 5.16
CA ALA A 205 12.35 -8.47 5.69
C ALA A 205 11.50 -9.33 6.67
N PRO A 206 11.10 -8.76 7.81
CA PRO A 206 10.16 -9.42 8.70
C PRO A 206 8.81 -9.59 8.02
N GLU A 207 8.10 -10.67 8.35
CA GLU A 207 6.71 -10.85 7.95
C GLU A 207 5.85 -9.71 8.55
N ASP A 208 5.03 -9.06 7.73
CA ASP A 208 4.41 -7.76 8.04
C ASP A 208 3.49 -7.77 9.28
N HIS A 209 2.94 -8.92 9.66
CA HIS A 209 1.97 -9.02 10.76
C HIS A 209 2.60 -9.61 12.03
N VAL A 210 3.59 -10.49 11.88
CA VAL A 210 4.25 -11.17 13.01
C VAL A 210 5.56 -10.48 13.41
N GLY A 211 6.18 -9.73 12.51
CA GLY A 211 7.43 -9.01 12.78
C GLY A 211 8.67 -9.90 12.81
N VAL A 212 8.60 -11.12 12.27
CA VAL A 212 9.68 -12.12 12.29
C VAL A 212 10.09 -12.48 10.87
N ALA A 213 11.39 -12.42 10.58
CA ALA A 213 11.93 -12.77 9.26
C ALA A 213 11.73 -14.27 8.94
N MET A 214 11.56 -14.59 7.65
CA MET A 214 11.36 -15.96 7.13
C MET A 214 10.11 -16.67 7.68
N TYR A 215 9.22 -15.99 8.41
CA TYR A 215 8.08 -16.63 9.08
C TYR A 215 7.07 -17.22 8.09
N GLY A 216 6.68 -16.42 7.08
CA GLY A 216 5.80 -16.86 6.00
C GLY A 216 6.42 -17.92 5.09
N ILE A 217 7.69 -17.74 4.68
CA ILE A 217 8.42 -18.67 3.82
C ILE A 217 8.51 -20.07 4.43
N GLU A 218 8.77 -20.16 5.75
CA GLU A 218 8.82 -21.44 6.47
C GLU A 218 7.43 -22.00 6.84
N GLY A 219 6.35 -21.24 6.58
CA GLY A 219 4.99 -21.65 6.87
C GLY A 219 4.69 -21.78 8.37
N ARG A 220 5.29 -20.91 9.21
CA ARG A 220 5.26 -21.02 10.68
C ARG A 220 3.98 -20.53 11.36
N TYR A 221 2.96 -20.12 10.59
CA TYR A 221 1.69 -19.59 11.09
C TYR A 221 1.00 -20.55 12.09
N ALA A 222 0.71 -20.06 13.29
CA ALA A 222 -0.06 -20.79 14.29
C ALA A 222 -1.57 -20.51 14.18
N ASP A 223 -2.37 -21.30 14.88
CA ASP A 223 -3.81 -21.08 14.97
C ASP A 223 -4.12 -19.68 15.52
N ARG A 224 -5.15 -19.04 14.94
CA ARG A 224 -5.61 -17.69 15.29
C ARG A 224 -4.56 -16.58 15.11
N GLN A 225 -3.61 -16.75 14.21
CA GLN A 225 -2.68 -15.70 13.78
C GLN A 225 -2.93 -15.28 12.33
N PRO A 226 -2.59 -14.03 11.94
CA PRO A 226 -2.63 -13.59 10.55
C PRO A 226 -1.84 -14.56 9.67
N LYS A 227 -2.38 -14.86 8.49
CA LYS A 227 -1.80 -15.83 7.55
C LYS A 227 -1.90 -15.33 6.11
N THR A 228 -0.75 -15.24 5.45
CA THR A 228 -0.68 -14.91 4.01
C THR A 228 -0.57 -16.18 3.17
N PHE A 229 -0.67 -16.02 1.84
CA PHE A 229 -0.69 -17.13 0.89
C PHE A 229 0.25 -16.85 -0.28
N GLY A 230 0.99 -17.86 -0.72
CA GLY A 230 1.64 -17.82 -2.03
C GLY A 230 0.61 -17.84 -3.16
N ARG A 231 0.95 -17.31 -4.34
CA ARG A 231 0.04 -17.16 -5.50
C ARG A 231 -0.81 -18.40 -5.78
N LYS A 232 -0.17 -19.57 -5.95
CA LYS A 232 -0.86 -20.84 -6.24
C LYS A 232 -1.83 -21.24 -5.13
N GLY A 233 -1.46 -21.01 -3.88
CA GLY A 233 -2.32 -21.29 -2.73
C GLY A 233 -3.56 -20.39 -2.72
N LEU A 234 -3.36 -19.10 -3.01
CA LEU A 234 -4.44 -18.12 -3.10
C LEU A 234 -5.38 -18.40 -4.28
N GLU A 235 -4.84 -18.71 -5.46
CA GLU A 235 -5.62 -19.08 -6.65
C GLU A 235 -6.50 -20.31 -6.40
N VAL A 236 -5.94 -21.38 -5.83
CA VAL A 236 -6.70 -22.59 -5.46
C VAL A 236 -7.78 -22.26 -4.43
N LEU A 237 -7.48 -21.42 -3.44
CA LEU A 237 -8.43 -21.01 -2.42
C LEU A 237 -9.63 -20.24 -3.01
N ILE A 238 -9.36 -19.29 -3.92
CA ILE A 238 -10.37 -18.50 -4.63
C ILE A 238 -11.23 -19.41 -5.52
N ALA A 239 -10.61 -20.28 -6.33
CA ALA A 239 -11.32 -21.22 -7.18
C ALA A 239 -12.20 -22.18 -6.37
N ARG A 240 -11.69 -22.69 -5.23
CA ARG A 240 -12.44 -23.56 -4.33
C ARG A 240 -13.67 -22.86 -3.73
N ALA A 241 -13.60 -21.55 -3.47
CA ALA A 241 -14.75 -20.75 -3.01
C ALA A 241 -15.82 -20.56 -4.11
N GLY A 242 -15.51 -20.94 -5.35
CA GLY A 242 -16.45 -20.97 -6.48
C GLY A 242 -16.44 -19.71 -7.33
N PHE A 243 -15.32 -18.99 -7.35
CA PHE A 243 -15.01 -18.01 -8.39
C PHE A 243 -14.47 -18.76 -9.62
N ALA A 244 -15.00 -18.45 -10.80
CA ALA A 244 -14.66 -19.13 -12.05
C ALA A 244 -13.39 -18.56 -12.70
N SER A 245 -13.07 -17.30 -12.42
CA SER A 245 -11.88 -16.63 -12.93
C SER A 245 -11.24 -15.72 -11.87
N SER A 246 -9.93 -15.54 -11.98
CA SER A 246 -9.14 -14.60 -11.17
C SER A 246 -7.98 -14.05 -11.98
N SER A 247 -7.92 -12.73 -12.14
CA SER A 247 -6.80 -12.01 -12.78
C SER A 247 -5.86 -11.48 -11.71
N PHE A 248 -4.56 -11.72 -11.85
CA PHE A 248 -3.54 -11.25 -10.91
C PHE A 248 -2.78 -10.03 -11.46
N LEU A 249 -2.49 -9.08 -10.58
CA LEU A 249 -1.55 -8.00 -10.81
C LEU A 249 -0.57 -7.97 -9.64
N SER A 250 0.64 -7.48 -9.90
CA SER A 250 1.68 -7.28 -8.89
C SER A 250 1.85 -5.78 -8.61
N PRO A 251 1.39 -5.30 -7.44
CA PRO A 251 1.67 -3.93 -6.99
C PRO A 251 3.10 -3.79 -6.48
N TYR A 252 3.76 -2.70 -6.87
CA TYR A 252 5.11 -2.33 -6.43
C TYR A 252 5.13 -0.94 -5.76
N PRO A 253 5.86 -0.77 -4.63
CA PRO A 253 6.61 -1.81 -3.90
C PRO A 253 5.73 -2.89 -3.27
N ASP A 254 4.51 -2.53 -2.90
CA ASP A 254 3.44 -3.45 -2.46
C ASP A 254 2.06 -2.80 -2.64
N TYR A 255 0.99 -3.49 -2.24
CA TYR A 255 -0.39 -3.03 -2.36
C TYR A 255 -0.77 -1.91 -1.39
N LYS A 256 0.04 -1.63 -0.35
CA LYS A 256 -0.26 -0.61 0.65
C LYS A 256 0.04 0.78 0.11
N ILE A 257 1.09 0.91 -0.69
CA ILE A 257 1.51 2.16 -1.34
C ILE A 257 1.89 1.93 -2.82
N PRO A 258 0.94 1.45 -3.65
CA PRO A 258 1.21 1.04 -5.02
C PRO A 258 1.58 2.23 -5.93
N ASN A 259 2.81 2.23 -6.42
CA ASN A 259 3.29 3.15 -7.45
C ASN A 259 3.17 2.56 -8.85
N SER A 260 3.39 1.25 -8.99
CA SER A 260 3.21 0.55 -10.27
C SER A 260 2.40 -0.71 -10.07
N LEU A 261 1.64 -1.10 -11.09
CA LEU A 261 0.93 -2.38 -11.18
C LEU A 261 1.40 -3.09 -12.44
N ILE A 262 2.04 -4.25 -12.29
CA ILE A 262 2.47 -5.08 -13.42
C ILE A 262 1.45 -6.18 -13.64
N THR A 263 0.97 -6.35 -14.87
CA THR A 263 -0.03 -7.37 -15.22
C THR A 263 0.64 -8.72 -15.47
N GLU A 264 -0.14 -9.81 -15.51
CA GLU A 264 0.38 -11.11 -15.94
C GLU A 264 0.98 -11.06 -17.36
N ASN A 265 0.41 -10.26 -18.26
CA ASN A 265 0.93 -10.09 -19.61
C ASN A 265 2.21 -9.26 -19.62
N GLY A 266 2.33 -8.25 -18.74
CA GLY A 266 3.58 -7.51 -18.52
C GLY A 266 4.75 -8.42 -18.16
N PHE A 267 4.56 -9.39 -17.26
CA PHE A 267 5.62 -10.37 -16.92
C PHE A 267 5.89 -11.40 -18.02
N ARG A 268 4.96 -11.63 -18.95
CA ARG A 268 5.11 -12.59 -20.06
C ARG A 268 5.73 -11.96 -21.31
N SER A 269 5.62 -10.65 -21.48
CA SER A 269 6.11 -9.97 -22.68
C SER A 269 7.62 -9.86 -22.69
N ASN A 270 8.26 -10.40 -23.74
CA ASN A 270 9.70 -10.25 -23.97
C ASN A 270 10.09 -8.86 -24.51
N ASN A 271 9.10 -8.04 -24.86
CA ASN A 271 9.31 -6.70 -25.41
C ASN A 271 9.19 -5.61 -24.35
N PHE A 272 8.76 -5.97 -23.14
CA PHE A 272 8.55 -5.06 -22.02
C PHE A 272 9.45 -5.42 -20.85
N ASP A 273 10.16 -4.44 -20.32
CA ASP A 273 10.98 -4.59 -19.13
C ASP A 273 10.16 -4.34 -17.86
N ALA A 274 9.52 -5.40 -17.36
CA ALA A 274 8.85 -5.37 -16.05
C ALA A 274 9.83 -5.16 -14.88
N ALA A 275 11.11 -5.53 -15.03
CA ALA A 275 12.09 -5.40 -13.98
C ALA A 275 12.44 -3.94 -13.70
N ALA A 276 12.47 -3.07 -14.71
CA ALA A 276 12.63 -1.63 -14.53
C ALA A 276 11.64 -1.07 -13.50
N LEU A 277 10.35 -1.40 -13.62
CA LEU A 277 9.32 -0.95 -12.67
C LEU A 277 9.51 -1.56 -11.28
N ALA A 278 9.89 -2.83 -11.17
CA ALA A 278 10.15 -3.47 -9.88
C ALA A 278 11.35 -2.84 -9.15
N CYS A 279 12.47 -2.63 -9.86
CA CYS A 279 13.70 -2.03 -9.35
C CYS A 279 13.46 -0.60 -8.84
N GLN A 280 12.88 0.26 -9.68
CA GLN A 280 12.66 1.68 -9.35
C GLN A 280 11.74 1.90 -8.15
N ASN A 281 10.88 0.93 -7.83
CA ASN A 281 9.95 1.03 -6.71
C ASN A 281 10.42 0.30 -5.45
N THR A 282 11.50 -0.48 -5.50
CA THR A 282 11.99 -1.28 -4.36
C THR A 282 12.24 -0.44 -3.10
N ARG A 283 12.92 0.71 -3.24
CA ARG A 283 13.23 1.60 -2.11
C ARG A 283 12.11 2.57 -1.72
N LYS A 284 10.97 2.50 -2.42
CA LYS A 284 9.76 3.23 -2.02
C LYS A 284 8.97 2.49 -0.94
N ASP A 285 9.36 1.26 -0.59
CA ASP A 285 8.80 0.52 0.55
C ASP A 285 9.33 1.07 1.88
N PRO A 286 8.52 1.80 2.68
CA PRO A 286 8.95 2.34 3.97
C PRO A 286 9.07 1.26 5.05
N GLN A 287 8.52 0.06 4.82
CA GLN A 287 8.62 -1.08 5.74
C GLN A 287 9.81 -1.98 5.40
N LEU A 288 10.51 -1.74 4.30
CA LEU A 288 11.71 -2.48 3.95
C LEU A 288 12.83 -2.18 4.96
N PRO A 289 13.52 -3.20 5.51
CA PRO A 289 14.65 -2.98 6.40
C PRO A 289 15.75 -2.15 5.74
N SER A 290 16.47 -1.38 6.56
CA SER A 290 17.61 -0.58 6.10
C SER A 290 18.72 -1.44 5.48
N ASN A 291 18.88 -2.67 5.94
CA ASN A 291 19.80 -3.66 5.39
C ASN A 291 19.03 -4.92 5.02
N THR A 292 19.16 -5.35 3.76
CA THR A 292 18.67 -6.62 3.25
C THR A 292 19.82 -7.62 3.15
N THR A 293 19.53 -8.92 3.18
CA THR A 293 20.55 -9.98 3.05
C THR A 293 21.19 -10.05 1.66
N PHE A 294 20.49 -9.53 0.64
CA PHE A 294 20.99 -9.28 -0.70
C PHE A 294 20.35 -8.03 -1.30
N ASN A 295 20.91 -7.52 -2.40
CA ASN A 295 20.40 -6.33 -3.10
C ASN A 295 19.16 -6.72 -3.94
N LEU A 296 17.99 -6.17 -3.59
CA LEU A 296 16.72 -6.50 -4.24
C LEU A 296 16.65 -5.93 -5.66
N GLU A 297 17.20 -4.74 -5.87
CA GLU A 297 17.25 -4.05 -7.16
C GLU A 297 18.05 -4.84 -8.19
N LYS A 298 19.12 -5.55 -7.79
CA LYS A 298 19.85 -6.47 -8.67
C LYS A 298 19.18 -7.84 -8.81
N ALA A 299 18.37 -8.25 -7.83
CA ALA A 299 17.69 -9.54 -7.85
C ALA A 299 16.46 -9.54 -8.77
N TRP A 300 15.70 -8.44 -8.84
CA TRP A 300 14.48 -8.36 -9.65
C TRP A 300 14.66 -8.69 -11.14
N PRO A 301 15.68 -8.16 -11.85
CA PRO A 301 15.91 -8.51 -13.26
C PRO A 301 16.10 -10.01 -13.44
N VAL A 302 16.93 -10.64 -12.61
CA VAL A 302 17.20 -12.10 -12.67
C VAL A 302 15.93 -12.91 -12.36
N VAL A 303 15.16 -12.51 -11.35
CA VAL A 303 13.89 -13.15 -10.97
C VAL A 303 12.87 -13.10 -12.12
N ILE A 304 12.75 -11.94 -12.76
CA ILE A 304 11.78 -11.72 -13.84
C ILE A 304 12.21 -12.43 -15.13
N GLU A 305 13.50 -12.39 -15.48
CA GLU A 305 14.07 -13.13 -16.61
C GLU A 305 13.84 -14.64 -16.50
N ASN A 306 13.79 -15.17 -15.28
CA ASN A 306 13.47 -16.58 -15.01
C ASN A 306 11.97 -16.86 -14.85
N HIS A 307 11.11 -15.93 -15.25
CA HIS A 307 9.64 -16.03 -15.19
C HIS A 307 9.07 -16.24 -13.78
N LEU A 308 9.76 -15.77 -12.74
CA LEU A 308 9.34 -15.85 -11.34
C LEU A 308 8.75 -14.52 -10.82
N GLY A 309 8.65 -13.48 -11.67
CA GLY A 309 8.26 -12.12 -11.28
C GLY A 309 6.94 -12.03 -10.50
N MET A 310 5.87 -12.64 -11.01
CA MET A 310 4.58 -12.67 -10.32
C MET A 310 4.63 -13.56 -9.08
N ASP A 311 5.29 -14.72 -9.12
CA ASP A 311 5.29 -15.66 -8.00
C ASP A 311 6.07 -15.15 -6.77
N LEU A 312 7.09 -14.31 -7.00
CA LEU A 312 7.91 -13.66 -5.96
C LEU A 312 7.57 -12.17 -5.76
N ALA A 313 6.51 -11.65 -6.39
CA ALA A 313 5.98 -10.31 -6.12
C ALA A 313 5.76 -10.11 -4.62
N ASN A 314 6.01 -8.92 -4.06
CA ASN A 314 5.83 -8.71 -2.61
C ASN A 314 4.37 -8.78 -2.16
N SER A 315 3.42 -8.56 -3.08
CA SER A 315 1.99 -8.61 -2.82
C SER A 315 1.21 -8.86 -4.10
N PHE A 316 -0.08 -9.15 -3.95
CA PHE A 316 -1.01 -9.34 -5.05
C PHE A 316 -2.15 -8.33 -4.99
N LEU A 317 -2.61 -7.93 -6.17
CA LEU A 317 -3.97 -7.47 -6.39
C LEU A 317 -4.67 -8.52 -7.26
N VAL A 318 -5.80 -9.05 -6.80
CA VAL A 318 -6.57 -10.07 -7.49
C VAL A 318 -7.98 -9.57 -7.76
N VAL A 319 -8.43 -9.72 -9.00
CA VAL A 319 -9.83 -9.47 -9.38
C VAL A 319 -10.46 -10.80 -9.76
N ALA A 320 -11.41 -11.27 -8.95
CA ALA A 320 -12.08 -12.55 -9.13
C ALA A 320 -13.57 -12.38 -9.47
N SER A 321 -14.10 -13.27 -10.31
CA SER A 321 -15.51 -13.26 -10.71
C SER A 321 -16.12 -14.65 -10.61
N CYS A 322 -17.43 -14.72 -10.33
CA CYS A 322 -18.20 -15.96 -10.38
C CYS A 322 -18.41 -16.47 -11.82
N GLN A 323 -18.13 -15.63 -12.82
CA GLN A 323 -18.18 -15.96 -14.24
C GLN A 323 -16.79 -15.86 -14.85
N GLN A 324 -16.64 -16.33 -16.08
CA GLN A 324 -15.41 -16.07 -16.84
C GLN A 324 -15.37 -14.58 -17.19
N TYR A 325 -14.39 -13.87 -16.67
CA TYR A 325 -14.21 -12.44 -16.91
C TYR A 325 -12.72 -12.12 -16.99
N GLU A 326 -12.37 -11.24 -17.91
CA GLU A 326 -11.01 -10.74 -18.09
C GLU A 326 -10.98 -9.30 -17.58
N ALA A 327 -10.55 -9.10 -16.34
CA ALA A 327 -10.63 -7.80 -15.67
C ALA A 327 -9.59 -6.80 -16.15
N VAL A 328 -8.47 -7.30 -16.69
CA VAL A 328 -7.37 -6.49 -17.20
C VAL A 328 -7.34 -6.67 -18.71
N PRO A 329 -7.38 -5.60 -19.52
CA PRO A 329 -7.27 -5.71 -20.96
C PRO A 329 -5.99 -6.45 -21.37
N ALA A 330 -6.10 -7.34 -22.36
CA ALA A 330 -5.02 -8.25 -22.75
C ALA A 330 -3.78 -7.53 -23.29
N ASP A 331 -3.96 -6.34 -23.87
CA ASP A 331 -2.93 -5.47 -24.42
C ASP A 331 -2.22 -4.61 -23.36
N VAL A 332 -2.74 -4.51 -22.13
CA VAL A 332 -2.11 -3.69 -21.09
C VAL A 332 -1.07 -4.49 -20.31
N LEU A 333 0.17 -3.98 -20.33
CA LEU A 333 1.34 -4.62 -19.71
C LEU A 333 1.59 -4.12 -18.28
N ALA A 334 1.41 -2.82 -18.04
CA ALA A 334 1.58 -2.23 -16.71
C ALA A 334 0.91 -0.86 -16.60
N TYR A 335 0.74 -0.43 -15.35
CA TYR A 335 0.34 0.92 -14.96
C TYR A 335 1.41 1.51 -14.04
N HIS A 336 1.73 2.79 -14.20
CA HIS A 336 2.62 3.54 -13.32
C HIS A 336 1.98 4.86 -12.92
N TYR A 337 2.09 5.24 -11.65
CA TYR A 337 1.40 6.40 -11.09
C TYR A 337 2.35 7.37 -10.39
N SER A 338 2.21 8.65 -10.71
CA SER A 338 2.91 9.75 -10.06
C SER A 338 1.90 10.60 -9.30
N THR A 339 1.60 10.21 -8.06
CA THR A 339 0.58 10.87 -7.20
C THR A 339 1.14 11.59 -5.98
N GLY A 340 2.46 11.53 -5.74
CA GLY A 340 3.15 12.23 -4.65
C GLY A 340 3.45 13.70 -4.95
N ARG A 341 2.57 14.37 -5.69
CA ARG A 341 2.71 15.73 -6.21
C ARG A 341 1.38 16.47 -6.14
N ASN A 342 1.38 17.78 -6.40
CA ASN A 342 0.15 18.56 -6.50
C ASN A 342 -0.83 17.92 -7.49
N SER A 343 -2.12 17.97 -7.17
CA SER A 343 -3.18 17.24 -7.87
C SER A 343 -3.19 17.49 -9.38
N GLU A 344 -2.99 18.75 -9.82
CA GLU A 344 -2.93 19.16 -11.23
C GLU A 344 -1.81 18.49 -12.05
N TYR A 345 -0.80 17.95 -11.36
CA TYR A 345 0.31 17.23 -11.97
C TYR A 345 0.14 15.72 -11.89
N CYS A 346 -0.72 15.19 -11.02
CA CYS A 346 -0.89 13.75 -10.85
C CYS A 346 -1.24 13.05 -12.18
N LYS A 347 -0.49 12.00 -12.52
CA LYS A 347 -0.68 11.24 -13.77
C LYS A 347 -0.66 9.73 -13.59
N ALA A 348 -1.18 9.04 -14.59
CA ALA A 348 -0.90 7.65 -14.89
C ALA A 348 -0.13 7.52 -16.21
N SER A 349 0.78 6.55 -16.29
CA SER A 349 1.41 6.05 -17.50
C SER A 349 0.96 4.60 -17.69
N VAL A 350 0.31 4.29 -18.81
CA VAL A 350 -0.20 2.95 -19.13
C VAL A 350 0.62 2.39 -20.28
N PHE A 351 1.22 1.23 -20.08
CA PHE A 351 2.04 0.55 -21.09
C PHE A 351 1.14 -0.41 -21.88
N VAL A 352 0.90 -0.09 -23.15
CA VAL A 352 -0.04 -0.81 -24.02
C VAL A 352 0.70 -1.44 -25.19
N GLU A 353 0.50 -2.72 -25.41
CA GLU A 353 1.02 -3.45 -26.57
C GLU A 353 0.13 -3.19 -27.79
N THR A 354 0.72 -2.59 -28.83
CA THR A 354 0.05 -2.32 -30.11
C THR A 354 0.70 -3.13 -31.24
N PRO A 355 0.06 -3.26 -32.41
CA PRO A 355 0.68 -3.90 -33.58
C PRO A 355 2.03 -3.27 -34.01
N GLU A 356 2.22 -1.98 -33.75
CA GLU A 356 3.41 -1.20 -34.10
C GLU A 356 4.52 -1.26 -33.02
N GLY A 357 4.23 -1.80 -31.84
CA GLY A 357 5.14 -1.84 -30.69
C GLY A 357 4.44 -1.43 -29.39
N ILE A 358 5.20 -1.23 -28.32
CA ILE A 358 4.64 -0.76 -27.05
C ILE A 358 4.50 0.77 -27.09
N GLU A 359 3.33 1.26 -26.71
CA GLU A 359 3.04 2.68 -26.52
C GLU A 359 2.87 2.97 -25.02
N VAL A 360 3.41 4.10 -24.55
CA VAL A 360 3.17 4.60 -23.21
C VAL A 360 2.13 5.70 -23.30
N GLN A 361 0.91 5.41 -22.84
CA GLN A 361 -0.22 6.35 -22.86
C GLN A 361 -0.29 7.09 -21.53
N TYR A 362 -0.35 8.42 -21.58
CA TYR A 362 -0.39 9.25 -20.38
C TYR A 362 -1.80 9.78 -20.12
N GLN A 363 -2.20 9.75 -18.85
CA GLN A 363 -3.50 10.25 -18.40
C GLN A 363 -3.31 11.17 -17.20
N ARG A 364 -3.90 12.37 -17.24
CA ARG A 364 -4.03 13.23 -16.05
C ARG A 364 -5.08 12.62 -15.11
N LEU A 365 -4.75 12.58 -13.82
CA LEU A 365 -5.64 12.04 -12.80
C LEU A 365 -6.58 13.10 -12.20
N ALA A 366 -6.16 14.36 -12.16
CA ALA A 366 -7.05 15.46 -11.85
C ALA A 366 -7.85 15.87 -13.10
N GLY A 367 -9.14 16.19 -12.92
CA GLY A 367 -10.04 16.60 -14.00
C GLY A 367 -9.87 18.05 -14.48
N THR A 368 -8.97 18.83 -13.87
CA THR A 368 -8.69 20.23 -14.21
C THR A 368 -7.28 20.37 -14.78
N GLU A 369 -7.16 21.04 -15.93
CA GLU A 369 -5.87 21.49 -16.44
C GLU A 369 -5.28 22.56 -15.50
N SER A 370 -3.97 22.54 -15.31
CA SER A 370 -3.26 23.59 -14.57
C SER A 370 -3.41 24.92 -15.30
N GLU A 371 -3.87 25.97 -14.64
CA GLU A 371 -3.85 27.32 -15.22
C GLU A 371 -2.39 27.73 -15.46
N GLU A 372 -2.00 27.94 -16.73
CA GLU A 372 -0.65 28.40 -17.05
C GLU A 372 -0.47 29.83 -16.52
N ASN A 373 0.34 29.97 -15.47
CA ASN A 373 0.78 31.27 -14.99
C ASN A 373 2.00 31.73 -15.81
N PRO A 374 1.92 32.85 -16.55
CA PRO A 374 3.02 33.32 -17.39
C PRO A 374 4.33 33.56 -16.62
N GLY A 375 4.24 33.92 -15.33
CA GLY A 375 5.38 34.18 -14.46
C GLY A 375 6.01 32.93 -13.82
N ASP A 376 5.44 31.74 -14.02
CA ASP A 376 5.97 30.49 -13.46
C ASP A 376 7.20 30.02 -14.27
N PRO A 377 8.37 29.81 -13.65
CA PRO A 377 9.56 29.33 -14.37
C PRO A 377 9.43 27.88 -14.87
N PHE A 378 8.51 27.10 -14.31
CA PHE A 378 8.33 25.68 -14.64
C PHE A 378 7.01 25.44 -15.38
N ARG A 379 7.05 24.57 -16.38
CA ARG A 379 5.89 24.16 -17.14
C ARG A 379 5.75 22.65 -17.11
N PHE A 380 4.57 22.16 -16.76
CA PHE A 380 4.24 20.74 -16.84
C PHE A 380 3.72 20.39 -18.23
N ILE A 381 4.46 19.57 -18.95
CA ILE A 381 4.16 19.07 -20.29
C ILE A 381 3.72 17.61 -20.14
N LEU A 382 2.57 17.26 -20.71
CA LEU A 382 2.13 15.88 -20.73
C LEU A 382 1.64 15.53 -22.14
N PRO A 383 2.46 14.87 -22.97
CA PRO A 383 1.98 14.37 -24.26
C PRO A 383 0.92 13.29 -24.03
N ALA A 384 0.04 13.05 -25.01
CA ALA A 384 -0.99 12.01 -24.89
C ALA A 384 -0.38 10.60 -24.85
N ALA A 385 0.68 10.38 -25.63
CA ALA A 385 1.42 9.13 -25.68
C ALA A 385 2.87 9.36 -26.11
N HIS A 386 3.74 8.39 -25.83
CA HIS A 386 5.12 8.33 -26.27
C HIS A 386 5.51 6.90 -26.65
N GLY A 387 6.47 6.75 -27.56
CA GLY A 387 7.01 5.44 -27.91
C GLY A 387 7.76 4.81 -26.73
N TYR A 388 7.63 3.50 -26.56
CA TYR A 388 8.43 2.76 -25.59
C TYR A 388 9.86 2.55 -26.11
N ALA A 389 10.85 2.98 -25.34
CA ALA A 389 12.26 2.69 -25.62
C ALA A 389 12.67 1.40 -24.89
N LYS A 390 13.23 0.44 -25.64
CA LYS A 390 13.73 -0.82 -25.10
C LYS A 390 15.26 -0.77 -24.96
N GLY A 391 15.77 -1.11 -23.79
CA GLY A 391 17.20 -1.09 -23.49
C GLY A 391 17.45 -1.10 -21.99
N ASP A 392 18.70 -0.83 -21.61
CA ASP A 392 19.10 -0.76 -20.21
C ASP A 392 19.00 0.67 -19.69
N LEU A 393 18.47 0.85 -18.49
CA LEU A 393 18.49 2.15 -17.81
C LEU A 393 19.93 2.56 -17.50
N LEU A 394 20.31 3.79 -17.88
CA LEU A 394 21.66 4.32 -17.60
C LEU A 394 21.99 4.32 -16.10
N SER A 395 20.99 4.54 -15.25
CA SER A 395 21.13 4.47 -13.79
C SER A 395 21.64 3.12 -13.27
N LEU A 396 21.47 2.02 -14.01
CA LEU A 396 21.99 0.71 -13.62
C LEU A 396 23.52 0.71 -13.51
N GLN A 397 24.22 1.49 -14.33
CA GLN A 397 25.68 1.60 -14.25
C GLN A 397 26.13 2.23 -12.92
N PHE A 398 25.38 3.21 -12.41
CA PHE A 398 25.63 3.79 -11.08
C PHE A 398 25.37 2.76 -9.98
N LEU A 399 24.29 1.98 -10.08
CA LEU A 399 23.99 0.92 -9.13
C LEU A 399 25.08 -0.16 -9.14
N ASP A 400 25.57 -0.57 -10.31
CA ASP A 400 26.66 -1.53 -10.42
C ASP A 400 27.94 -1.02 -9.76
N ALA A 401 28.34 0.23 -10.03
CA ALA A 401 29.46 0.88 -9.38
C ALA A 401 29.30 0.89 -7.85
N SER A 402 28.11 1.21 -7.33
CA SER A 402 27.83 1.22 -5.89
C SER A 402 27.92 -0.16 -5.22
N THR A 403 27.74 -1.24 -5.99
CA THR A 403 27.85 -2.61 -5.48
C THR A 403 29.26 -3.19 -5.58
N THR A 404 30.22 -2.42 -6.10
CA THR A 404 31.60 -2.86 -6.22
C THR A 404 32.29 -2.86 -4.85
N GLN A 405 33.00 -3.94 -4.54
CA GLN A 405 33.76 -4.06 -3.30
C GLN A 405 34.87 -3.00 -3.23
N ASN A 406 34.94 -2.27 -2.12
CA ASN A 406 35.91 -1.18 -1.91
C ASN A 406 35.87 -0.11 -3.01
N TRP A 407 34.67 0.23 -3.50
CA TRP A 407 34.49 1.30 -4.48
C TRP A 407 35.15 2.61 -4.01
N THR A 408 35.64 3.37 -4.97
CA THR A 408 36.13 4.75 -4.83
C THR A 408 35.29 5.67 -5.72
N VAL A 409 35.47 7.00 -5.63
CA VAL A 409 34.79 7.93 -6.55
C VAL A 409 35.11 7.60 -8.01
N GLU A 410 36.34 7.20 -8.31
CA GLU A 410 36.78 6.81 -9.65
C GLU A 410 35.98 5.63 -10.23
N THR A 411 35.45 4.76 -9.36
CA THR A 411 34.59 3.62 -9.77
C THR A 411 33.32 4.09 -10.50
N PHE A 412 32.85 5.31 -10.24
CA PHE A 412 31.66 5.91 -10.85
C PHE A 412 31.97 6.77 -12.08
N THR A 413 33.25 7.02 -12.38
CA THR A 413 33.65 7.87 -13.52
C THR A 413 33.13 7.35 -14.86
N PRO A 414 33.18 6.03 -15.17
CA PRO A 414 32.63 5.53 -16.43
C PRO A 414 31.12 5.79 -16.61
N PHE A 415 30.36 5.74 -15.51
CA PHE A 415 28.94 6.09 -15.54
C PHE A 415 28.75 7.57 -15.89
N LEU A 416 29.47 8.48 -15.23
CA LEU A 416 29.30 9.91 -15.49
C LEU A 416 29.77 10.29 -16.91
N THR A 417 30.85 9.69 -17.41
CA THR A 417 31.27 9.85 -18.82
C THR A 417 30.15 9.42 -19.77
N THR A 418 29.59 8.22 -19.57
CA THR A 418 28.49 7.71 -20.41
C THR A 418 27.26 8.62 -20.33
N TYR A 419 26.98 9.20 -19.17
CA TYR A 419 25.88 10.14 -18.99
C TYR A 419 26.09 11.44 -19.79
N LEU A 420 27.29 12.05 -19.72
CA LEU A 420 27.62 13.24 -20.51
C LEU A 420 27.62 12.96 -22.02
N ASP A 421 28.13 11.80 -22.44
CA ASP A 421 28.09 11.36 -23.84
C ASP A 421 26.64 11.17 -24.31
N SER A 422 25.79 10.62 -23.45
CA SER A 422 24.37 10.42 -23.74
C SER A 422 23.64 11.76 -23.93
N LEU A 423 23.87 12.72 -23.03
CA LEU A 423 23.33 14.07 -23.14
C LEU A 423 23.81 14.76 -24.43
N SER A 424 25.10 14.64 -24.75
CA SER A 424 25.69 15.22 -25.98
C SER A 424 25.05 14.64 -27.24
N TYR A 425 24.80 13.33 -27.27
CA TYR A 425 24.12 12.66 -28.37
C TYR A 425 22.68 13.15 -28.53
N LEU A 426 21.91 13.20 -27.43
CA LEU A 426 20.51 13.66 -27.43
C LEU A 426 20.41 15.11 -27.95
N LEU A 427 21.26 16.00 -27.43
CA LEU A 427 21.35 17.39 -27.89
C LEU A 427 21.65 17.48 -29.39
N ALA A 428 22.58 16.67 -29.89
CA ALA A 428 22.92 16.64 -31.30
C ALA A 428 21.75 16.16 -32.17
N THR A 429 21.00 15.15 -31.72
CA THR A 429 19.83 14.63 -32.46
C THR A 429 18.68 15.65 -32.53
N GLU A 430 18.55 16.51 -31.53
CA GLU A 430 17.54 17.57 -31.48
C GLU A 430 17.99 18.87 -32.18
N GLY A 431 19.22 18.91 -32.70
CA GLY A 431 19.76 20.11 -33.36
C GLY A 431 20.31 21.17 -32.40
N HIS A 432 20.54 20.80 -31.14
CA HIS A 432 21.11 21.62 -30.07
C HIS A 432 22.55 21.23 -29.73
N ALA A 433 23.30 20.66 -30.66
CA ALA A 433 24.67 20.20 -30.44
C ALA A 433 25.55 21.29 -29.79
N CYS A 434 26.05 21.01 -28.59
CA CYS A 434 26.99 21.87 -27.87
C CYS A 434 28.04 21.03 -27.13
N THR A 435 29.16 21.66 -26.77
CA THR A 435 30.18 21.03 -25.93
C THR A 435 29.78 21.13 -24.46
N LEU A 436 29.88 20.02 -23.73
CA LEU A 436 29.57 19.95 -22.29
C LEU A 436 30.85 20.03 -21.46
N ASP A 437 31.57 21.15 -21.54
CA ASP A 437 32.88 21.37 -20.90
C ASP A 437 32.82 22.28 -19.66
N ASN A 438 31.63 22.78 -19.30
CA ASN A 438 31.42 23.61 -18.10
C ASN A 438 30.04 23.33 -17.48
N VAL A 439 29.94 23.44 -16.15
CA VAL A 439 28.68 23.25 -15.41
C VAL A 439 27.62 24.31 -15.68
N ASP A 440 28.00 25.50 -16.13
CA ASP A 440 27.10 26.61 -16.47
C ASP A 440 26.49 26.48 -17.88
N VAL A 441 26.83 25.43 -18.64
CA VAL A 441 26.25 25.20 -19.98
C VAL A 441 24.73 25.07 -19.85
N CYS A 442 24.01 25.96 -20.54
CA CYS A 442 22.55 26.00 -20.50
C CYS A 442 21.94 25.07 -21.57
N LEU A 443 21.26 24.04 -21.10
CA LEU A 443 20.56 23.02 -21.88
C LEU A 443 19.11 23.44 -22.16
N PRO A 444 18.44 22.84 -23.17
CA PRO A 444 17.02 23.07 -23.40
C PRO A 444 16.18 22.81 -22.14
N GLY A 445 15.11 23.57 -21.96
CA GLY A 445 14.31 23.56 -20.72
C GLY A 445 13.79 22.19 -20.29
N HIS A 446 13.47 21.32 -21.25
CA HIS A 446 12.94 19.98 -20.98
C HIS A 446 14.01 18.97 -20.50
N TYR A 447 15.29 19.35 -20.50
CA TYR A 447 16.38 18.52 -19.97
C TYR A 447 16.38 18.46 -18.44
N ILE A 448 15.48 19.17 -17.75
CA ILE A 448 15.31 19.03 -16.29
C ILE A 448 14.93 17.58 -15.89
N ASP A 449 14.30 16.85 -16.81
CA ASP A 449 13.96 15.43 -16.67
C ASP A 449 14.97 14.49 -17.33
N ALA A 450 16.04 15.01 -17.94
CA ALA A 450 17.11 14.21 -18.54
C ALA A 450 18.07 13.61 -17.50
N VAL A 451 17.52 13.18 -16.36
CA VAL A 451 18.24 12.45 -15.31
C VAL A 451 18.55 11.03 -15.79
N ALA A 452 19.60 10.41 -15.26
CA ALA A 452 20.04 9.07 -15.69
C ALA A 452 18.96 7.97 -15.52
N GLN A 453 17.98 8.17 -14.64
CA GLN A 453 16.83 7.26 -14.45
C GLN A 453 15.82 7.33 -15.61
N ASN A 454 15.91 8.35 -16.46
CA ASN A 454 15.03 8.60 -17.60
C ASN A 454 15.76 8.42 -18.94
N ILE A 455 17.00 7.90 -18.93
CA ILE A 455 17.77 7.62 -20.13
C ILE A 455 17.90 6.11 -20.30
N ILE A 456 17.37 5.60 -21.42
CA ILE A 456 17.49 4.20 -21.83
C ILE A 456 18.58 4.09 -22.90
N ILE A 457 19.54 3.20 -22.68
CA ILE A 457 20.57 2.85 -23.66
C ILE A 457 20.11 1.62 -24.43
N ASP A 458 19.85 1.77 -25.73
CA ASP A 458 19.40 0.65 -26.57
C ASP A 458 20.53 -0.35 -26.86
N THR A 459 20.19 -1.44 -27.55
CA THR A 459 21.16 -2.49 -27.92
C THR A 459 22.26 -2.04 -28.87
N GLU A 460 22.10 -0.88 -29.54
CA GLU A 460 23.12 -0.26 -30.40
C GLU A 460 23.99 0.74 -29.62
N GLY A 461 23.72 0.95 -28.33
CA GLY A 461 24.41 1.91 -27.47
C GLY A 461 23.90 3.34 -27.61
N LYS A 462 22.73 3.56 -28.23
CA LYS A 462 22.16 4.90 -28.40
C LYS A 462 21.24 5.25 -27.22
N PRO A 463 21.34 6.47 -26.69
CA PRO A 463 20.46 6.93 -25.61
C PRO A 463 19.10 7.38 -26.16
N HIS A 464 18.06 7.08 -25.40
CA HIS A 464 16.68 7.53 -25.61
C HIS A 464 16.17 8.16 -24.32
N LEU A 465 15.75 9.42 -24.41
CA LEU A 465 15.13 10.13 -23.29
C LEU A 465 13.64 9.74 -23.20
N ILE A 466 13.21 9.36 -22.01
CA ILE A 466 11.81 9.01 -21.70
C ILE A 466 11.28 9.88 -20.57
N ASP A 467 9.96 9.83 -20.35
CA ASP A 467 9.28 10.49 -19.22
C ASP A 467 9.55 12.00 -19.11
N ILE A 468 9.56 12.69 -20.26
CA ILE A 468 9.67 14.15 -20.33
C ILE A 468 8.36 14.77 -19.85
N GLU A 469 8.37 15.40 -18.68
CA GLU A 469 7.21 15.94 -17.99
C GLU A 469 7.30 17.44 -17.71
N TRP A 470 8.51 17.99 -17.63
CA TRP A 470 8.76 19.34 -17.16
C TRP A 470 9.65 20.09 -18.13
N GLU A 471 9.39 21.39 -18.24
CA GLU A 471 10.21 22.34 -18.97
C GLU A 471 10.51 23.55 -18.08
N MET A 472 11.80 23.88 -17.94
CA MET A 472 12.26 25.11 -17.31
C MET A 472 12.44 26.19 -18.39
N LYS A 473 11.66 27.28 -18.33
CA LYS A 473 11.55 28.28 -19.41
C LYS A 473 12.87 28.95 -19.80
N GLU A 474 13.78 29.12 -18.84
CA GLU A 474 15.08 29.78 -19.05
C GLU A 474 16.19 28.80 -19.45
N GLY A 475 15.87 27.51 -19.60
CA GLY A 475 16.84 26.44 -19.81
C GLY A 475 17.33 25.84 -18.48
N VAL A 476 18.17 24.81 -18.58
CA VAL A 476 18.66 24.05 -17.43
C VAL A 476 20.18 24.04 -17.46
N GLU A 477 20.82 24.54 -16.42
CA GLU A 477 22.28 24.45 -16.30
C GLU A 477 22.72 23.00 -16.09
N LEU A 478 23.80 22.59 -16.76
CA LEU A 478 24.34 21.23 -16.68
C LEU A 478 24.64 20.82 -15.23
N GLY A 479 25.25 21.71 -14.43
CA GLY A 479 25.55 21.44 -13.02
C GLY A 479 24.30 21.18 -12.18
N HIS A 480 23.21 21.90 -12.45
CA HIS A 480 21.92 21.66 -11.79
C HIS A 480 21.36 20.27 -12.15
N LEU A 481 21.36 19.91 -13.43
CA LEU A 481 20.92 18.59 -13.91
C LEU A 481 21.75 17.46 -13.29
N LEU A 482 23.07 17.59 -13.29
CA LEU A 482 23.98 16.58 -12.72
C LEU A 482 23.75 16.42 -11.21
N MET A 483 23.66 17.53 -10.46
CA MET A 483 23.40 17.48 -9.02
C MET A 483 22.05 16.81 -8.73
N ARG A 484 20.98 17.20 -9.43
CA ARG A 484 19.65 16.60 -9.32
C ARG A 484 19.69 15.09 -9.57
N GLY A 485 20.27 14.67 -10.70
CA GLY A 485 20.40 13.26 -11.06
C GLY A 485 21.19 12.45 -10.03
N LEU A 486 22.33 12.97 -9.57
CA LEU A 486 23.17 12.29 -8.58
C LEU A 486 22.51 12.18 -7.21
N LEU A 487 21.79 13.21 -6.74
CA LEU A 487 21.04 13.15 -5.48
C LEU A 487 19.93 12.09 -5.52
N LEU A 488 19.20 12.01 -6.63
CA LEU A 488 18.20 10.97 -6.86
C LEU A 488 18.81 9.58 -6.85
N LEU A 489 19.96 9.40 -7.52
CA LEU A 489 20.69 8.13 -7.55
C LEU A 489 21.21 7.72 -6.17
N ILE A 490 21.79 8.65 -5.41
CA ILE A 490 22.26 8.40 -4.04
C ILE A 490 21.08 7.99 -3.14
N ALA A 491 19.93 8.65 -3.26
CA ALA A 491 18.75 8.33 -2.48
C ALA A 491 18.17 6.95 -2.82
N SER A 492 18.24 6.52 -4.09
CA SER A 492 17.80 5.18 -4.51
C SER A 492 18.80 4.06 -4.24
N THR A 493 20.04 4.38 -3.88
CA THR A 493 21.16 3.43 -3.78
C THR A 493 21.60 3.28 -2.33
N ILE A 494 20.92 2.44 -1.54
CA ILE A 494 21.29 2.22 -0.12
C ILE A 494 21.08 0.75 0.28
N PRO A 495 22.04 0.10 0.96
CA PRO A 495 23.39 0.60 1.23
C PRO A 495 24.30 0.46 -0.01
N PHE A 496 25.20 1.43 -0.20
CA PHE A 496 26.41 1.21 -1.00
C PHE A 496 27.16 0.02 -0.40
N TYR A 497 27.85 -0.76 -1.23
CA TYR A 497 28.70 -1.83 -0.72
C TYR A 497 29.74 -1.22 0.25
N PRO A 498 30.01 -1.84 1.42
CA PRO A 498 31.00 -1.31 2.35
C PRO A 498 32.36 -1.06 1.65
N SER A 499 32.89 0.14 1.83
CA SER A 499 34.19 0.56 1.33
C SER A 499 35.02 1.17 2.47
N THR A 500 36.33 1.30 2.31
CA THR A 500 37.15 2.13 3.22
C THR A 500 36.94 3.62 2.97
N THR A 501 36.35 3.99 1.83
CA THR A 501 36.00 5.36 1.49
C THR A 501 34.79 5.83 2.29
N MET A 502 35.04 6.64 3.32
CA MET A 502 34.00 7.49 3.91
C MET A 502 34.11 8.84 3.23
N ILE A 503 33.02 9.30 2.61
CA ILE A 503 32.97 10.56 1.89
C ILE A 503 31.60 11.19 2.12
N SER A 504 31.58 12.51 2.31
CA SER A 504 30.33 13.25 2.40
C SER A 504 29.61 13.23 1.05
N ARG A 505 28.28 13.40 1.05
CA ARG A 505 27.52 13.54 -0.21
C ARG A 505 28.06 14.67 -1.07
N ARG A 506 28.41 15.81 -0.45
CA ARG A 506 28.98 16.95 -1.15
C ARG A 506 30.29 16.60 -1.82
N ASP A 507 31.25 16.07 -1.07
CA ASP A 507 32.58 15.81 -1.60
C ASP A 507 32.55 14.71 -2.66
N PHE A 508 31.64 13.73 -2.54
CA PHE A 508 31.40 12.74 -3.58
C PHE A 508 30.94 13.37 -4.88
N ILE A 509 29.94 14.25 -4.83
CA ILE A 509 29.43 14.95 -6.03
C ILE A 509 30.52 15.80 -6.67
N ILE A 510 31.25 16.59 -5.87
CA ILE A 510 32.35 17.45 -6.36
C ILE A 510 33.44 16.60 -7.02
N GLN A 511 33.92 15.55 -6.34
CA GLN A 511 34.99 14.71 -6.87
C GLN A 511 34.55 13.91 -8.10
N LEU A 512 33.30 13.44 -8.15
CA LEU A 512 32.79 12.70 -9.30
C LEU A 512 32.63 13.60 -10.52
N ILE A 513 32.08 14.80 -10.37
CA ILE A 513 32.02 15.78 -11.47
C ILE A 513 33.45 16.14 -11.92
N GLY A 514 34.34 16.38 -10.96
CA GLY A 514 35.77 16.64 -11.18
C GLY A 514 36.50 15.56 -11.99
N SER A 515 36.13 14.28 -11.84
CA SER A 515 36.80 13.18 -12.55
C SER A 515 36.56 13.18 -14.06
N THR A 516 35.57 13.94 -14.53
CA THR A 516 35.28 14.14 -15.97
C THR A 516 35.87 15.44 -16.54
N GLY A 517 36.63 16.18 -15.73
CA GLY A 517 37.24 17.46 -16.14
C GLY A 517 36.34 18.68 -15.98
N LEU A 518 35.16 18.52 -15.38
CA LEU A 518 34.26 19.62 -15.00
C LEU A 518 34.59 20.11 -13.60
N GLU A 519 34.60 21.43 -13.38
CA GLU A 519 34.79 22.02 -12.05
C GLU A 519 33.45 22.47 -11.49
N VAL A 520 33.20 22.14 -10.21
CA VAL A 520 32.02 22.60 -9.46
C VAL A 520 32.41 22.96 -8.03
N THR A 521 31.90 24.07 -7.55
CA THR A 521 32.16 24.65 -6.23
C THR A 521 31.03 24.37 -5.25
N GLU A 522 31.30 24.52 -3.96
CA GLU A 522 30.27 24.42 -2.93
C GLU A 522 29.20 25.51 -3.08
N GLU A 523 29.60 26.72 -3.47
CA GLU A 523 28.68 27.82 -3.73
C GLU A 523 27.70 27.51 -4.87
N GLU A 524 28.17 26.88 -5.95
CA GLU A 524 27.32 26.44 -7.06
C GLU A 524 26.36 25.33 -6.64
N LEU A 525 26.83 24.31 -5.91
CA LEU A 525 25.94 23.27 -5.38
C LEU A 525 24.85 23.84 -4.47
N ASN A 526 25.18 24.84 -3.64
CA ASN A 526 24.18 25.51 -2.81
C ASN A 526 23.16 26.30 -3.64
N ARG A 527 23.57 26.93 -4.74
CA ARG A 527 22.65 27.59 -5.68
C ARG A 527 21.75 26.57 -6.38
N TYR A 528 22.29 25.44 -6.83
CA TYR A 528 21.51 24.35 -7.43
C TYR A 528 20.51 23.75 -6.44
N ALA A 529 20.86 23.63 -5.16
CA ALA A 529 19.92 23.21 -4.12
C ALA A 529 18.74 24.16 -3.95
N VAL A 530 18.93 25.48 -4.15
CA VAL A 530 17.83 26.46 -4.16
C VAL A 530 16.94 26.26 -5.39
N LEU A 531 17.51 26.05 -6.58
CA LEU A 531 16.75 25.78 -7.80
C LEU A 531 15.92 24.49 -7.67
N GLU A 532 16.53 23.42 -7.15
CA GLU A 532 15.84 22.15 -6.89
C GLU A 532 14.73 22.34 -5.84
N ALA A 533 14.96 23.13 -4.79
CA ALA A 533 13.93 23.42 -3.78
C ALA A 533 12.74 24.19 -4.36
N MET A 534 12.97 25.16 -5.25
CA MET A 534 11.91 25.88 -5.97
C MET A 534 11.13 24.95 -6.90
N PHE A 535 11.82 24.06 -7.61
CA PHE A 535 11.18 23.05 -8.44
C PHE A 535 10.31 22.10 -7.60
N GLN A 536 10.86 21.55 -6.51
CA GLN A 536 10.14 20.64 -5.61
C GLN A 536 8.94 21.30 -4.93
N GLU A 537 9.04 22.57 -4.55
CA GLU A 537 7.91 23.33 -4.02
C GLU A 537 6.79 23.42 -5.05
N ARG A 538 7.13 23.69 -6.32
CA ARG A 538 6.13 23.74 -7.37
C ARG A 538 5.47 22.39 -7.62
N VAL A 539 6.27 21.33 -7.73
CA VAL A 539 5.78 19.98 -8.02
C VAL A 539 4.95 19.44 -6.86
N THR A 540 5.42 19.57 -5.62
CA THR A 540 4.85 18.87 -4.46
C THR A 540 3.92 19.73 -3.62
N GLY A 541 3.99 21.06 -3.75
CA GLY A 541 3.28 22.01 -2.89
C GLY A 541 3.85 22.10 -1.47
N ARG A 542 5.00 21.48 -1.20
CA ARG A 542 5.71 21.59 0.09
C ARG A 542 6.64 22.80 0.07
N ASP A 543 6.74 23.47 1.22
CA ASP A 543 7.59 24.65 1.36
C ASP A 543 9.05 24.37 0.94
N ALA A 544 9.61 25.25 0.12
CA ALA A 544 10.96 25.13 -0.42
C ALA A 544 12.03 24.95 0.67
N ALA A 545 11.86 25.57 1.85
CA ALA A 545 12.80 25.44 2.96
C ALA A 545 12.93 23.99 3.46
N SER A 546 11.92 23.14 3.22
CA SER A 546 11.97 21.72 3.56
C SER A 546 12.90 20.90 2.65
N PHE A 547 13.28 21.43 1.48
CA PHE A 547 14.17 20.77 0.52
C PHE A 547 15.59 21.35 0.49
N LEU A 548 15.79 22.56 1.03
CA LEU A 548 17.11 23.21 1.06
C LEU A 548 18.18 22.37 1.77
N ASN A 549 17.80 21.58 2.78
CA ASN A 549 18.72 20.69 3.47
C ASN A 549 18.82 19.32 2.78
N TRP A 550 19.67 19.24 1.76
CA TRP A 550 20.00 17.98 1.07
C TRP A 550 21.00 17.10 1.84
N SER A 551 21.35 17.48 3.08
CA SER A 551 22.30 16.81 3.96
C SER A 551 23.71 16.64 3.35
N PRO A 552 24.38 17.72 2.92
CA PRO A 552 25.69 17.68 2.26
C PRO A 552 26.75 16.88 3.01
N GLU A 553 26.76 17.01 4.34
CA GLU A 553 27.74 16.39 5.23
C GLU A 553 27.44 14.92 5.56
N ALA A 554 26.27 14.40 5.15
CA ALA A 554 25.93 13.02 5.43
C ALA A 554 26.86 12.08 4.64
N THR A 555 27.46 11.11 5.32
CA THR A 555 28.30 10.10 4.68
C THR A 555 27.46 9.14 3.84
N LEU A 556 27.97 8.74 2.67
CA LEU A 556 27.28 7.77 1.79
C LEU A 556 27.15 6.36 2.40
N GLN A 557 27.93 6.02 3.43
CA GLN A 557 27.86 4.73 4.10
C GLN A 557 26.90 4.71 5.30
N LYS A 558 26.11 3.64 5.41
CA LYS A 558 25.47 3.23 6.68
C LYS A 558 26.18 2.01 7.25
N MET A 559 26.70 2.18 8.47
CA MET A 559 27.66 1.31 9.17
C MET A 559 27.22 -0.13 9.51
N GLY A 560 26.12 -0.65 8.97
CA GLY A 560 25.61 -1.98 9.33
C GLY A 560 26.51 -3.16 8.93
N SER A 561 27.53 -2.92 8.09
CA SER A 561 28.33 -3.96 7.45
C SER A 561 29.82 -3.97 7.83
N LEU A 562 30.31 -2.99 8.61
CA LEU A 562 31.65 -3.03 9.19
C LEU A 562 31.65 -3.93 10.43
N LYS A 563 31.71 -5.25 10.21
CA LYS A 563 32.08 -6.18 11.29
C LYS A 563 33.51 -5.87 11.76
N ASP A 564 33.68 -5.76 13.08
CA ASP A 564 34.95 -5.87 13.84
C ASP A 564 36.01 -4.76 13.77
N LYS A 565 35.66 -3.48 13.60
CA LYS A 565 36.60 -2.39 13.96
C LYS A 565 35.93 -1.31 14.80
N THR A 566 36.55 -0.95 15.92
CA THR A 566 36.16 0.23 16.72
C THR A 566 36.13 1.45 15.80
N PRO A 567 35.01 2.17 15.71
CA PRO A 567 34.89 3.29 14.78
C PRO A 567 35.88 4.41 15.15
N LYS A 568 36.50 5.00 14.12
CA LYS A 568 37.35 6.19 14.29
C LYS A 568 36.45 7.42 14.47
N LEU A 569 36.70 8.18 15.53
CA LEU A 569 35.90 9.36 15.89
C LEU A 569 36.82 10.57 16.10
N ALA A 570 36.52 11.68 15.42
CA ALA A 570 36.99 12.98 15.87
C ALA A 570 36.03 13.54 16.90
N THR A 571 36.55 14.22 17.91
CA THR A 571 35.75 14.78 19.00
C THR A 571 36.09 16.24 19.23
N LEU A 572 35.06 17.09 19.21
CA LEU A 572 35.15 18.47 19.64
C LEU A 572 34.74 18.57 21.12
N TYR A 573 35.69 18.92 21.98
CA TYR A 573 35.48 19.23 23.38
C TYR A 573 35.19 20.72 23.55
N ILE A 574 34.10 21.01 24.26
CA ILE A 574 33.62 22.37 24.50
C ILE A 574 33.95 22.74 25.94
N GLY A 575 34.95 23.60 26.11
CA GLY A 575 35.39 24.09 27.42
C GLY A 575 34.29 24.89 28.12
N ASP A 576 34.21 24.78 29.43
CA ASP A 576 33.34 25.62 30.26
C ASP A 576 33.82 27.09 30.32
N SER A 577 33.15 27.91 31.13
CA SER A 577 33.49 29.33 31.27
C SER A 577 34.90 29.58 31.83
N GLU A 578 35.53 28.57 32.43
CA GLU A 578 36.89 28.60 32.94
C GLU A 578 37.89 27.93 31.97
N GLY A 579 37.40 27.40 30.84
CA GLY A 579 38.22 26.72 29.83
C GLY A 579 38.50 25.25 30.12
N ASN A 580 37.84 24.65 31.13
CA ASN A 580 38.03 23.23 31.47
C ASN A 580 37.18 22.34 30.56
N PHE A 581 37.77 21.22 30.10
CA PHE A 581 37.08 20.24 29.24
C PHE A 581 36.50 19.09 30.08
N LYS A 582 35.29 18.65 29.72
CA LYS A 582 34.59 17.49 30.33
C LYS A 582 33.95 16.63 29.24
N GLU A 583 33.90 15.31 29.45
CA GLU A 583 33.31 14.36 28.50
C GLU A 583 31.83 14.67 28.17
N GLU A 584 31.08 15.16 29.15
CA GLU A 584 29.66 15.55 29.01
C GLU A 584 29.44 16.72 28.03
N ARG A 585 30.51 17.41 27.61
CA ARG A 585 30.49 18.57 26.71
C ARG A 585 31.27 18.30 25.44
N THR A 586 30.96 17.19 24.78
CA THR A 586 31.61 16.76 23.55
C THR A 586 30.62 16.66 22.40
N ILE A 587 31.13 16.85 21.19
CA ILE A 587 30.44 16.51 19.95
C ILE A 587 31.41 15.66 19.13
N SER A 588 31.08 14.38 18.95
CA SER A 588 31.90 13.47 18.16
C SER A 588 31.32 13.24 16.77
N GLN A 589 32.18 13.08 15.77
CA GLN A 589 31.83 12.73 14.40
C GLN A 589 32.76 11.64 13.90
N PHE A 590 32.27 10.77 13.02
CA PHE A 590 33.08 9.71 12.42
C PHE A 590 34.13 10.31 11.47
N VAL A 591 35.30 9.67 11.42
CA VAL A 591 36.42 10.09 10.58
C VAL A 591 37.01 8.93 9.81
N HIS A 592 37.76 9.24 8.77
CA HIS A 592 38.40 8.26 7.90
C HIS A 592 39.83 8.64 7.51
N ASP A 593 40.54 7.67 6.95
CA ASP A 593 41.87 7.89 6.37
C ASP A 593 41.75 8.81 5.15
N GLY A 594 42.72 9.69 4.97
CA GLY A 594 42.71 10.72 3.94
C GLY A 594 42.14 12.06 4.43
N ARG A 595 41.99 12.98 3.47
CA ARG A 595 41.57 14.36 3.70
C ARG A 595 40.06 14.42 3.89
N GLN A 596 39.61 15.19 4.88
CA GLN A 596 38.21 15.35 5.22
C GLN A 596 37.92 16.71 5.85
N THR A 597 36.64 17.10 5.82
CA THR A 597 36.16 18.33 6.45
C THR A 597 34.98 18.01 7.35
N LEU A 598 35.07 18.40 8.63
CA LEU A 598 34.00 18.23 9.60
C LEU A 598 33.43 19.57 10.01
N VAL A 599 32.12 19.63 10.22
CA VAL A 599 31.42 20.82 10.71
C VAL A 599 30.68 20.48 12.01
N PHE A 600 31.08 21.12 13.11
CA PHE A 600 30.41 20.99 14.40
C PHE A 600 29.54 22.21 14.67
N THR A 601 28.30 22.00 15.11
CA THR A 601 27.39 23.07 15.53
C THR A 601 27.38 23.16 17.05
N VAL A 602 27.78 24.30 17.60
CA VAL A 602 27.82 24.54 19.05
C VAL A 602 26.65 25.46 19.45
N PRO A 603 25.69 24.96 20.24
CA PRO A 603 24.57 25.77 20.72
C PRO A 603 25.02 26.90 21.65
N ALA A 604 24.25 28.01 21.66
CA ALA A 604 24.50 29.17 22.53
C ALA A 604 24.50 28.81 24.03
N THR A 605 23.84 27.72 24.42
CA THR A 605 23.73 27.25 25.82
C THR A 605 25.06 26.81 26.42
N TYR A 606 26.06 26.47 25.61
CA TYR A 606 27.30 25.88 26.12
C TYR A 606 28.24 26.88 26.80
N GLN A 607 28.08 28.21 26.62
CA GLN A 607 28.98 29.24 27.20
C GLN A 607 30.47 28.82 27.16
N CYS A 608 31.02 28.79 25.95
CA CYS A 608 32.33 28.21 25.66
C CYS A 608 33.45 29.25 25.73
N ALA A 609 34.47 29.00 26.56
CA ALA A 609 35.69 29.82 26.61
C ALA A 609 36.84 29.25 25.74
N ALA A 610 36.87 27.94 25.51
CA ALA A 610 37.92 27.26 24.74
C ALA A 610 37.37 26.04 23.98
N LEU A 611 37.98 25.71 22.84
CA LEU A 611 37.68 24.50 22.07
C LEU A 611 38.92 23.61 22.00
N ARG A 612 38.71 22.32 22.21
CA ARG A 612 39.70 21.28 21.96
C ARG A 612 39.16 20.37 20.87
N PHE A 613 39.99 20.11 19.85
CA PHE A 613 39.67 19.22 18.75
C PHE A 613 40.61 18.01 18.78
N ASP A 614 40.00 16.84 18.82
CA ASP A 614 40.67 15.55 18.81
C ASP A 614 40.41 14.95 17.44
N PRO A 615 41.42 14.85 16.55
CA PRO A 615 41.20 14.41 15.16
C PRO A 615 40.78 12.94 15.04
N THR A 616 41.06 12.12 16.06
CA THR A 616 40.80 10.69 16.09
C THR A 616 40.87 10.16 17.53
N ASN A 617 40.18 9.06 17.83
CA ASN A 617 40.18 8.33 19.11
C ASN A 617 41.13 7.11 19.13
N ILE A 618 42.00 7.02 18.13
CA ILE A 618 43.01 5.96 18.00
C ILE A 618 44.36 6.59 17.64
N ARG A 619 45.47 5.92 17.96
CA ARG A 619 46.81 6.38 17.60
C ARG A 619 47.01 6.40 16.08
N GLN A 620 46.82 7.57 15.49
CA GLN A 620 47.02 7.80 14.06
C GLN A 620 47.53 9.21 13.78
N SER A 621 48.51 9.31 12.87
CA SER A 621 49.09 10.58 12.45
C SER A 621 48.13 11.41 11.60
N PHE A 622 48.23 12.73 11.68
CA PHE A 622 47.30 13.65 11.00
C PHE A 622 47.93 14.99 10.64
N SER A 623 47.30 15.76 9.75
CA SER A 623 47.60 17.19 9.51
C SER A 623 46.30 17.99 9.61
N ILE A 624 46.35 19.24 10.07
CA ILE A 624 45.18 20.15 10.03
C ILE A 624 45.44 21.18 8.94
N ASP A 625 44.62 21.20 7.90
CA ASP A 625 44.80 22.10 6.75
C ASP A 625 44.23 23.49 7.06
N ALA A 626 43.02 23.54 7.65
CA ALA A 626 42.32 24.78 7.94
C ALA A 626 41.24 24.61 9.02
N ILE A 627 41.00 25.67 9.78
CA ILE A 627 39.90 25.76 10.76
C ILE A 627 39.15 27.08 10.53
N THR A 628 37.83 27.06 10.47
CA THR A 628 37.00 28.26 10.29
C THR A 628 35.82 28.26 11.26
N ILE A 629 35.54 29.40 11.89
CA ILE A 629 34.39 29.59 12.77
C ILE A 629 33.41 30.55 12.11
N PHE A 630 32.14 30.16 12.12
CA PHE A 630 31.02 30.91 11.55
C PHE A 630 29.98 31.25 12.63
N GLU A 631 29.57 32.51 12.68
CA GLU A 631 28.41 32.96 13.44
C GLU A 631 27.31 33.36 12.45
N ALA A 632 26.13 32.75 12.53
CA ALA A 632 25.02 33.00 11.58
C ALA A 632 25.46 32.95 10.10
N ASN A 633 26.31 31.97 9.76
CA ASN A 633 26.94 31.78 8.44
C ASN A 633 27.92 32.90 7.99
N VAL A 634 28.27 33.84 8.86
CA VAL A 634 29.33 34.82 8.63
C VAL A 634 30.63 34.30 9.22
N ARG A 635 31.71 34.28 8.43
CA ARG A 635 33.04 33.89 8.90
C ARG A 635 33.57 34.92 9.90
N VAL A 636 33.71 34.52 11.17
CA VAL A 636 34.20 35.38 12.25
C VAL A 636 35.66 35.14 12.59
N TRP A 637 36.17 33.93 12.32
CA TRP A 637 37.58 33.59 12.53
C TRP A 637 38.00 32.47 11.59
N SER A 638 39.26 32.48 11.17
CA SER A 638 39.85 31.42 10.35
C SER A 638 41.33 31.26 10.64
N TRP A 639 41.79 30.03 10.55
CA TRP A 639 43.17 29.61 10.63
C TRP A 639 43.48 28.67 9.46
N ARG A 640 44.70 28.73 8.94
CA ARG A 640 45.23 27.86 7.90
C ARG A 640 46.66 27.50 8.27
N ASP A 641 47.07 26.28 7.94
CA ASP A 641 48.44 25.81 8.17
C ASP A 641 49.46 26.70 7.46
N SER A 642 50.49 27.11 8.21
CA SER A 642 51.63 27.93 7.75
C SER A 642 52.70 28.03 8.84
N ALA A 643 53.97 28.27 8.46
CA ALA A 643 55.07 28.48 9.41
C ALA A 643 54.87 29.70 10.32
N GLU A 644 54.10 30.70 9.89
CA GLU A 644 53.84 31.92 10.66
C GLU A 644 52.81 31.71 11.79
N ALA A 645 51.98 30.66 11.72
CA ALA A 645 50.90 30.40 12.68
C ALA A 645 50.80 28.91 13.08
N PRO A 646 51.85 28.30 13.67
CA PRO A 646 51.87 26.87 13.94
C PRO A 646 50.88 26.47 15.03
N LEU A 647 50.12 25.39 14.81
CA LEU A 647 49.32 24.75 15.85
C LEU A 647 50.20 23.86 16.74
N LYS A 648 49.90 23.86 18.04
CA LYS A 648 50.47 22.91 18.99
C LYS A 648 49.47 21.80 19.24
N ALA A 649 49.86 20.57 18.93
CA ALA A 649 49.10 19.37 19.24
C ALA A 649 49.75 18.61 20.41
N ALA A 650 48.97 18.30 21.44
CA ALA A 650 49.39 17.46 22.55
C ALA A 650 49.32 15.98 22.16
N GLY A 651 50.18 15.16 22.78
CA GLY A 651 50.26 13.73 22.45
C GLY A 651 50.86 13.44 21.06
N THR A 652 51.58 14.41 20.47
CA THR A 652 52.14 14.27 19.12
C THR A 652 53.59 14.77 19.03
N THR A 653 54.31 14.34 17.99
CA THR A 653 55.54 14.97 17.51
C THR A 653 55.24 15.64 16.16
N ALA A 654 55.51 16.93 16.03
CA ALA A 654 55.27 17.69 14.81
C ALA A 654 56.47 17.62 13.85
N PHE A 655 56.20 17.41 12.56
CA PHE A 655 57.15 17.45 11.45
C PHE A 655 56.71 18.54 10.49
N VAL A 656 57.52 19.58 10.35
CA VAL A 656 57.27 20.69 9.43
C VAL A 656 57.98 20.40 8.11
N ASN A 657 57.28 20.60 6.99
CA ASN A 657 57.89 20.55 5.66
C ASN A 657 58.16 21.98 5.17
N ASP A 658 59.44 22.34 5.06
CA ASP A 658 59.89 23.68 4.64
C ASP A 658 59.57 24.01 3.17
N VAL A 659 59.25 23.02 2.34
CA VAL A 659 58.94 23.20 0.91
C VAL A 659 57.47 23.55 0.67
N ASN A 660 56.56 22.99 1.49
CA ASN A 660 55.10 23.10 1.28
C ASN A 660 54.37 23.82 2.43
N ASP A 661 55.12 24.27 3.44
CA ASP A 661 54.61 24.97 4.63
C ASP A 661 53.49 24.21 5.37
N SER A 662 53.58 22.87 5.35
CA SER A 662 52.58 21.95 5.90
C SER A 662 53.12 21.18 7.10
N THR A 663 52.34 21.08 8.17
CA THR A 663 52.70 20.41 9.43
C THR A 663 52.01 19.04 9.53
N MET A 664 52.81 17.98 9.66
CA MET A 664 52.32 16.63 9.98
C MET A 664 52.54 16.35 11.46
N PHE A 665 51.49 15.92 12.17
CA PHE A 665 51.54 15.51 13.56
C PHE A 665 51.55 13.98 13.65
N MET A 666 52.62 13.42 14.21
CA MET A 666 52.73 11.99 14.47
C MET A 666 52.20 11.68 15.87
N ALA A 667 51.13 10.89 15.96
CA ALA A 667 50.50 10.58 17.25
C ALA A 667 51.32 9.59 18.09
N LEU A 668 51.57 9.96 19.34
CA LEU A 668 52.33 9.18 20.32
C LEU A 668 51.43 8.29 21.19
N ASN A 669 50.15 8.62 21.29
CA ASN A 669 49.12 7.93 22.08
C ASN A 669 47.78 7.91 21.32
N ASP A 670 46.75 7.32 21.94
CA ASP A 670 45.39 7.25 21.39
C ASP A 670 44.56 8.52 21.63
N ASP A 671 45.14 9.59 22.21
CA ASP A 671 44.46 10.85 22.54
C ASP A 671 45.19 12.10 22.00
N PRO A 672 45.53 12.15 20.68
CA PRO A 672 46.12 13.34 20.11
C PRO A 672 45.07 14.46 20.02
N HIS A 673 45.42 15.66 20.48
CA HIS A 673 44.47 16.77 20.49
C HIS A 673 45.11 18.13 20.30
N ILE A 674 44.30 19.08 19.82
CA ILE A 674 44.67 20.48 19.63
C ILE A 674 43.71 21.36 20.39
N VAL A 675 44.23 22.28 21.19
CA VAL A 675 43.45 23.38 21.75
C VAL A 675 43.51 24.56 20.79
N LEU A 676 42.36 25.05 20.34
CA LEU A 676 42.31 26.13 19.36
C LEU A 676 42.84 27.44 19.97
N PRO A 677 43.74 28.16 19.28
CA PRO A 677 44.33 29.40 19.76
C PRO A 677 43.41 30.61 19.52
N VAL A 678 42.17 30.56 20.00
CA VAL A 678 41.16 31.61 19.81
C VAL A 678 40.43 31.91 21.12
N ASP A 679 40.31 33.20 21.45
CA ASP A 679 39.49 33.65 22.58
C ASP A 679 38.03 33.76 22.14
N LEU A 680 37.25 32.72 22.46
CA LEU A 680 35.84 32.63 22.05
C LEU A 680 34.93 33.59 22.81
N ASN A 681 35.34 34.02 24.01
CA ASN A 681 34.54 34.94 24.83
C ASN A 681 34.41 36.31 24.16
N SER A 682 35.52 36.83 23.62
CA SER A 682 35.53 38.09 22.89
C SER A 682 34.95 37.96 21.47
N LEU A 683 35.12 36.80 20.83
CA LEU A 683 34.71 36.58 19.44
C LEU A 683 33.19 36.39 19.27
N LEU A 684 32.53 35.63 20.15
CA LEU A 684 31.19 35.08 19.88
C LEU A 684 30.11 35.55 20.86
N ALA A 685 30.47 36.26 21.94
CA ALA A 685 29.55 36.85 22.92
C ALA A 685 28.38 35.95 23.37
N ARG A 686 28.63 34.63 23.54
CA ARG A 686 27.65 33.59 23.91
C ARG A 686 26.57 33.27 22.88
N LYS A 687 26.84 33.48 21.60
CA LYS A 687 25.96 33.08 20.50
C LYS A 687 26.28 31.67 20.01
N SER A 688 25.33 31.05 19.32
CA SER A 688 25.56 29.77 18.63
C SER A 688 26.47 29.97 17.43
N PHE A 689 27.34 29.01 17.15
CA PHE A 689 28.29 29.09 16.05
C PHE A 689 28.53 27.71 15.44
N LYS A 690 29.11 27.70 14.25
CA LYS A 690 29.63 26.49 13.58
C LYS A 690 31.14 26.57 13.51
N ILE A 691 31.81 25.45 13.69
CA ILE A 691 33.25 25.31 13.45
C ILE A 691 33.46 24.25 12.37
N GLN A 692 34.19 24.63 11.34
CA GLN A 692 34.62 23.78 10.24
C GLN A 692 36.11 23.47 10.41
N VAL A 693 36.48 22.19 10.40
CA VAL A 693 37.87 21.73 10.51
C VAL A 693 38.17 20.85 9.30
N THR A 694 39.17 21.23 8.51
CA THR A 694 39.69 20.43 7.39
C THR A 694 41.02 19.84 7.79
N PHE A 695 41.16 18.52 7.69
CA PHE A 695 42.32 17.78 8.16
C PHE A 695 42.49 16.47 7.41
N THR A 696 43.67 15.87 7.49
CA THR A 696 44.01 14.60 6.84
C THR A 696 44.45 13.59 7.89
N LEU A 697 43.89 12.38 7.89
CA LEU A 697 44.41 11.23 8.67
C LEU A 697 45.30 10.37 7.78
N PHE A 698 46.55 10.15 8.18
CA PHE A 698 47.52 9.41 7.37
C PHE A 698 47.51 7.92 7.71
N THR A 699 47.66 7.08 6.69
CA THR A 699 47.94 5.65 6.86
C THR A 699 49.41 5.42 7.22
N GLU A 700 49.75 4.27 7.82
CA GLU A 700 51.14 3.93 8.17
C GLU A 700 52.08 3.98 6.96
N GLY A 701 51.61 3.53 5.79
CA GLY A 701 52.37 3.59 4.55
C GLY A 701 52.69 5.02 4.11
N GLN A 702 51.70 5.93 4.18
CA GLN A 702 51.88 7.35 3.86
C GLN A 702 52.84 8.05 4.83
N VAL A 703 52.81 7.70 6.13
CA VAL A 703 53.74 8.24 7.12
C VAL A 703 55.17 7.75 6.84
N ALA A 704 55.35 6.46 6.53
CA ALA A 704 56.66 5.90 6.23
C ALA A 704 57.30 6.51 4.98
N GLU A 705 56.51 6.69 3.91
CA GLU A 705 56.95 7.36 2.69
C GLU A 705 57.37 8.81 2.95
N ARG A 706 56.59 9.54 3.76
CA ARG A 706 56.88 10.92 4.15
C ARG A 706 58.18 11.06 4.96
N LEU A 707 58.43 10.13 5.89
CA LEU A 707 59.65 10.12 6.69
C LEU A 707 60.89 9.78 5.85
N LEU A 708 60.78 8.85 4.91
CA LEU A 708 61.87 8.52 3.97
C LEU A 708 62.24 9.72 3.09
N GLN A 709 61.24 10.45 2.60
CA GLN A 709 61.46 11.66 1.80
C GLN A 709 62.22 12.74 2.60
N GLN A 710 61.86 12.92 3.88
CA GLN A 710 62.52 13.87 4.76
C GLN A 710 63.97 13.47 5.10
N GLU A 711 64.24 12.17 5.23
CA GLU A 711 65.61 11.65 5.42
C GLU A 711 66.50 11.91 4.20
N GLU A 712 65.98 11.70 2.98
CA GLU A 712 66.71 12.02 1.74
C GLU A 712 66.99 13.53 1.61
N GLU A 713 66.02 14.39 1.95
CA GLU A 713 66.19 15.85 1.97
C GLU A 713 67.23 16.30 3.00
N LEU A 714 67.23 15.72 4.21
CA LEU A 714 68.24 16.02 5.23
C LEU A 714 69.64 15.59 4.79
N LYS A 715 69.74 14.45 4.09
CA LYS A 715 71.00 13.92 3.57
C LYS A 715 71.58 14.82 2.48
N LEU A 716 70.73 15.33 1.59
CA LEU A 716 71.10 16.33 0.58
C LEU A 716 71.51 17.67 1.21
N ALA A 717 70.85 18.10 2.29
CA ALA A 717 71.22 19.32 3.02
C ALA A 717 72.55 19.17 3.79
N LEU A 718 72.83 17.99 4.37
CA LEU A 718 74.10 17.68 5.04
C LEU A 718 75.28 17.58 4.08
N GLU A 719 75.06 17.07 2.86
CA GLU A 719 76.07 17.08 1.79
C GLU A 719 76.38 18.50 1.28
N SER A 720 75.47 19.47 1.47
CA SER A 720 75.70 20.88 1.15
C SER A 720 76.49 21.65 2.23
N ILE A 721 76.62 21.12 3.46
CA ILE A 721 77.26 21.81 4.60
C ILE A 721 78.73 21.35 4.79
N SER A 722 79.20 20.36 4.04
CA SER A 722 80.55 19.78 4.23
C SER A 722 81.70 20.46 3.49
N ASP A 723 81.61 21.74 3.10
CA ASP A 723 82.62 22.37 2.23
C ASP A 723 83.31 23.66 2.74
N LEU A 724 83.16 24.07 4.02
CA LEU A 724 83.87 25.26 4.52
C LEU A 724 84.49 25.10 5.93
N ASN A 725 85.77 24.74 5.89
CA ASN A 725 86.89 25.17 6.72
C ASN A 725 86.94 24.94 8.26
N LEU A 726 87.88 24.06 8.59
CA LEU A 726 88.92 24.18 9.63
C LEU A 726 89.17 25.59 10.20
N LYS A 727 88.79 25.78 11.47
CA LYS A 727 89.66 26.35 12.52
C LYS A 727 89.01 26.22 13.89
N ASP A 728 89.71 25.51 14.77
CA ASP A 728 89.86 25.77 16.22
C ASP A 728 89.82 24.50 17.04
N ARG A 729 90.93 23.77 16.94
CA ARG A 729 91.27 22.60 17.75
C ARG A 729 91.63 22.95 19.21
N SER A 730 91.16 24.08 19.73
CA SER A 730 91.35 24.52 21.12
C SER A 730 90.05 24.73 21.90
N ALA A 731 88.88 24.54 21.27
CA ALA A 731 87.59 24.59 21.96
C ALA A 731 87.15 23.21 22.51
N LEU A 732 87.68 22.12 21.95
CA LEU A 732 87.25 20.75 22.30
C LEU A 732 87.61 20.33 23.74
N GLU A 733 88.77 20.75 24.26
CA GLU A 733 89.18 20.41 25.64
C GLU A 733 88.35 21.15 26.71
N ALA A 734 87.77 22.31 26.38
CA ALA A 734 86.89 23.03 27.29
C ALA A 734 85.45 22.47 27.30
N VAL A 735 84.98 21.99 26.14
CA VAL A 735 83.68 21.34 25.99
C VAL A 735 83.66 19.96 26.66
N GLU A 736 84.76 19.21 26.61
CA GLU A 736 84.85 17.89 27.24
C GLU A 736 84.78 17.97 28.78
N VAL A 737 85.38 19.00 29.39
CA VAL A 737 85.28 19.27 30.83
C VAL A 737 83.88 19.77 31.23
N ALA A 738 83.24 20.60 30.39
CA ALA A 738 81.87 21.03 30.62
C ALA A 738 80.85 19.89 30.45
N ASN A 739 81.06 19.00 29.47
CA ASN A 739 80.21 17.82 29.26
C ASN A 739 80.31 16.83 30.42
N LEU A 740 81.49 16.60 30.99
CA LEU A 740 81.63 15.74 32.17
C LEU A 740 80.88 16.29 33.40
N ALA A 741 80.84 17.61 33.59
CA ALA A 741 80.08 18.25 34.66
C ALA A 741 78.56 18.22 34.41
N VAL A 742 78.13 18.35 33.14
CA VAL A 742 76.73 18.23 32.73
C VAL A 742 76.26 16.77 32.84
N GLU A 743 77.06 15.79 32.43
CA GLU A 743 76.75 14.36 32.59
C GLU A 743 76.59 13.97 34.06
N GLU A 744 77.41 14.51 34.95
CA GLU A 744 77.27 14.28 36.40
C GLU A 744 76.02 14.96 36.98
N SER A 745 75.66 16.15 36.51
CA SER A 745 74.39 16.81 36.86
C SER A 745 73.17 16.07 36.31
N HIS A 746 73.25 15.54 35.09
CA HIS A 746 72.19 14.74 34.48
C HIS A 746 72.03 13.39 35.18
N ARG A 747 73.12 12.76 35.63
CA ARG A 747 73.10 11.52 36.41
C ARG A 747 72.37 11.73 37.74
N LEU A 748 72.67 12.82 38.46
CA LEU A 748 71.99 13.17 39.71
C LEU A 748 70.50 13.51 39.49
N ALA A 749 70.18 14.23 38.41
CA ALA A 749 68.79 14.52 38.05
C ALA A 749 68.01 13.26 37.63
N LEU A 750 68.66 12.31 36.95
CA LEU A 750 68.07 11.01 36.61
C LEU A 750 67.81 10.15 37.86
N GLU A 751 68.73 10.14 38.83
CA GLU A 751 68.51 9.45 40.11
C GLU A 751 67.37 10.09 40.92
N GLU A 752 67.24 11.42 40.91
CA GLU A 752 66.12 12.14 41.55
C GLU A 752 64.79 11.86 40.82
N LEU A 753 64.80 11.86 39.49
CA LEU A 753 63.63 11.55 38.67
C LEU A 753 63.22 10.08 38.78
N GLU A 754 64.16 9.14 38.89
CA GLU A 754 63.88 7.72 39.17
C GLU A 754 63.30 7.53 40.57
N ALA A 755 63.79 8.25 41.58
CA ALA A 755 63.21 8.24 42.93
C ALA A 755 61.78 8.82 42.95
N GLU A 756 61.53 9.92 42.24
CA GLU A 756 60.18 10.48 42.09
C GLU A 756 59.25 9.56 41.30
N ASN A 757 59.73 8.96 40.21
CA ASN A 757 58.95 8.05 39.39
C ASN A 757 58.61 6.76 40.15
N LEU A 758 59.52 6.26 40.99
CA LEU A 758 59.25 5.14 41.90
C LEU A 758 58.19 5.52 42.95
N ALA A 759 58.26 6.74 43.51
CA ALA A 759 57.24 7.23 44.45
C ALA A 759 55.86 7.44 43.79
N VAL A 760 55.83 7.86 42.52
CA VAL A 760 54.60 7.97 41.72
C VAL A 760 54.05 6.59 41.35
N GLN A 761 54.91 5.64 40.99
CA GLN A 761 54.51 4.25 40.74
C GLN A 761 53.95 3.57 41.98
N ASP A 762 54.51 3.82 43.17
CA ASP A 762 53.95 3.32 44.42
C ASP A 762 52.61 3.97 44.79
N LYS A 763 52.45 5.28 44.55
CA LYS A 763 51.14 5.95 44.69
C LYS A 763 50.11 5.41 43.69
N HIS A 764 50.53 5.15 42.45
CA HIS A 764 49.68 4.58 41.41
C HIS A 764 49.29 3.14 41.75
N ARG A 765 50.21 2.33 42.30
CA ARG A 765 49.94 0.98 42.80
C ARG A 765 48.92 1.01 43.94
N GLN A 766 49.07 1.90 44.90
CA GLN A 766 48.11 2.05 46.00
C GLN A 766 46.74 2.56 45.51
N ALA A 767 46.71 3.43 44.49
CA ALA A 767 45.47 3.88 43.87
C ALA A 767 44.78 2.76 43.08
N LEU A 768 45.55 1.92 42.37
CA LEU A 768 45.05 0.73 41.67
C LEU A 768 44.50 -0.30 42.65
N GLU A 769 45.20 -0.60 43.75
CA GLU A 769 44.69 -1.51 44.79
C GLU A 769 43.40 -0.98 45.41
N LYS A 770 43.29 0.33 45.61
CA LYS A 770 42.06 0.96 46.11
C LYS A 770 40.93 0.90 45.08
N LEU A 771 41.23 1.16 43.81
CA LEU A 771 40.27 1.09 42.71
C LEU A 771 39.79 -0.35 42.47
N GLU A 772 40.69 -1.34 42.55
CA GLU A 772 40.34 -2.76 42.47
C GLU A 772 39.47 -3.18 43.65
N ALA A 773 39.74 -2.71 44.86
CA ALA A 773 38.89 -2.97 46.02
C ALA A 773 37.49 -2.31 45.89
N GLU A 774 37.42 -1.07 45.40
CA GLU A 774 36.15 -0.37 45.12
C GLU A 774 35.37 -1.03 43.97
N HIS A 775 36.07 -1.48 42.93
CA HIS A 775 35.49 -2.20 41.80
C HIS A 775 34.98 -3.57 42.22
N LEU A 776 35.73 -4.31 43.06
CA LEU A 776 35.28 -5.60 43.60
C LEU A 776 34.05 -5.43 44.50
N ALA A 777 34.02 -4.41 45.35
CA ALA A 777 32.85 -4.07 46.16
C ALA A 777 31.64 -3.65 45.29
N SER A 778 31.88 -2.93 44.20
CA SER A 778 30.85 -2.55 43.22
C SER A 778 30.32 -3.78 42.46
N GLN A 779 31.20 -4.71 42.08
CA GLN A 779 30.81 -5.96 41.43
C GLN A 779 30.02 -6.87 42.37
N GLU A 780 30.38 -6.98 43.64
CA GLU A 780 29.61 -7.72 44.64
C GLU A 780 28.23 -7.08 44.88
N ASN A 781 28.16 -5.74 44.93
CA ASN A 781 26.90 -5.03 45.05
C ASN A 781 26.02 -5.21 43.80
N HIS A 782 26.61 -5.12 42.60
CA HIS A 782 25.91 -5.36 41.34
C HIS A 782 25.41 -6.81 41.25
N ARG A 783 26.21 -7.78 41.70
CA ARG A 783 25.81 -9.18 41.79
C ARG A 783 24.66 -9.39 42.78
N SER A 784 24.70 -8.74 43.95
CA SER A 784 23.60 -8.83 44.93
C SER A 784 22.32 -8.18 44.41
N VAL A 785 22.41 -7.06 43.67
CA VAL A 785 21.27 -6.41 43.01
C VAL A 785 20.71 -7.29 41.89
N LEU A 786 21.55 -7.96 41.11
CA LEU A 786 21.12 -8.92 40.08
C LEU A 786 20.43 -10.13 40.71
N GLU A 787 20.97 -10.69 41.78
CA GLU A 787 20.34 -11.80 42.51
C GLU A 787 18.99 -11.40 43.13
N GLN A 788 18.86 -10.15 43.64
CA GLN A 788 17.58 -9.61 44.10
C GLN A 788 16.60 -9.39 42.95
N PHE A 789 17.06 -8.87 41.81
CA PHE A 789 16.22 -8.67 40.64
C PHE A 789 15.74 -10.00 40.05
N GLU A 790 16.61 -11.00 39.99
CA GLU A 790 16.30 -12.35 39.54
C GLU A 790 15.33 -13.04 40.50
N ALA A 791 15.47 -12.85 41.81
CA ALA A 791 14.52 -13.36 42.81
C ALA A 791 13.13 -12.68 42.69
N VAL A 792 13.08 -11.37 42.45
CA VAL A 792 11.82 -10.63 42.21
C VAL A 792 11.19 -11.07 40.89
N HIS A 793 12.00 -11.28 39.85
CA HIS A 793 11.53 -11.76 38.56
C HIS A 793 10.98 -13.18 38.64
N LEU A 794 11.68 -14.11 39.32
CA LEU A 794 11.17 -15.47 39.57
C LEU A 794 9.88 -15.46 40.39
N ALA A 795 9.81 -14.64 41.45
CA ALA A 795 8.59 -14.51 42.26
C ALA A 795 7.42 -13.94 41.44
N SER A 796 7.69 -12.98 40.54
CA SER A 796 6.68 -12.44 39.62
C SER A 796 6.25 -13.48 38.57
N GLN A 797 7.16 -14.29 38.04
CA GLN A 797 6.84 -15.37 37.13
C GLN A 797 6.03 -16.48 37.80
N GLU A 798 6.35 -16.83 39.04
CA GLU A 798 5.61 -17.83 39.81
C GLU A 798 4.22 -17.31 40.19
N SER A 799 4.10 -16.04 40.58
CA SER A 799 2.79 -15.40 40.80
C SER A 799 1.95 -15.34 39.53
N TYR A 800 2.56 -15.08 38.38
CA TYR A 800 1.88 -15.12 37.08
C TYR A 800 1.46 -16.54 36.70
N ARG A 801 2.31 -17.54 36.92
CA ARG A 801 1.98 -18.97 36.68
C ARG A 801 0.80 -19.42 37.54
N LEU A 802 0.80 -19.09 38.84
CA LEU A 802 -0.29 -19.42 39.75
C LEU A 802 -1.61 -18.71 39.36
N ALA A 803 -1.54 -17.46 38.93
CA ALA A 803 -2.71 -16.73 38.42
C ALA A 803 -3.25 -17.34 37.11
N LEU A 804 -2.36 -17.86 36.26
CA LEU A 804 -2.72 -18.57 35.03
C LEU A 804 -3.40 -19.90 35.36
N GLU A 805 -2.84 -20.69 36.27
CA GLU A 805 -3.41 -21.97 36.73
C GLU A 805 -4.78 -21.77 37.41
N GLU A 806 -4.94 -20.73 38.23
CA GLU A 806 -6.23 -20.39 38.86
C GLU A 806 -7.27 -19.97 37.81
N ARG A 807 -6.85 -19.19 36.80
CA ARG A 807 -7.72 -18.79 35.69
C ARG A 807 -8.08 -19.99 34.81
N GLU A 808 -7.15 -20.90 34.53
CA GLU A 808 -7.39 -22.12 33.78
C GLU A 808 -8.35 -23.06 34.53
N ALA A 809 -8.18 -23.22 35.84
CA ALA A 809 -9.09 -24.00 36.68
C ALA A 809 -10.51 -23.38 36.71
N ALA A 810 -10.61 -22.05 36.82
CA ALA A 810 -11.89 -21.35 36.75
C ALA A 810 -12.55 -21.50 35.36
N ASN A 811 -11.75 -21.48 34.30
CA ASN A 811 -12.24 -21.66 32.93
C ASN A 811 -12.71 -23.10 32.68
N LEU A 812 -11.99 -24.09 33.20
CA LEU A 812 -12.38 -25.50 33.12
C LEU A 812 -13.69 -25.77 33.90
N ALA A 813 -13.84 -25.18 35.09
CA ALA A 813 -15.08 -25.26 35.86
C ALA A 813 -16.26 -24.56 35.14
N ALA A 814 -16.01 -23.42 34.49
CA ALA A 814 -17.01 -22.74 33.68
C ALA A 814 -17.40 -23.55 32.43
N GLN A 815 -16.43 -24.19 31.77
CA GLN A 815 -16.68 -25.09 30.63
C GLN A 815 -17.47 -26.33 31.05
N GLU A 816 -17.18 -26.92 32.20
CA GLU A 816 -17.93 -28.07 32.71
C GLU A 816 -19.36 -27.69 33.11
N SER A 817 -19.54 -26.54 33.76
CA SER A 817 -20.87 -25.98 34.04
C SER A 817 -21.66 -25.69 32.77
N HIS A 818 -21.02 -25.12 31.74
CA HIS A 818 -21.64 -24.88 30.45
C HIS A 818 -22.01 -26.19 29.75
N ARG A 819 -21.15 -27.21 29.80
CA ARG A 819 -21.42 -28.54 29.23
C ARG A 819 -22.63 -29.21 29.90
N LEU A 820 -22.75 -29.13 31.22
CA LEU A 820 -23.89 -29.67 31.96
C LEU A 820 -25.19 -28.93 31.60
N ALA A 821 -25.16 -27.60 31.53
CA ALA A 821 -26.30 -26.80 31.10
C ALA A 821 -26.74 -27.11 29.65
N LEU A 822 -25.77 -27.40 28.78
CA LEU A 822 -26.02 -27.78 27.40
C LEU A 822 -26.65 -29.18 27.30
N GLN A 823 -26.17 -30.15 28.09
CA GLN A 823 -26.78 -31.48 28.20
C GLN A 823 -28.22 -31.43 28.75
N GLU A 824 -28.49 -30.61 29.77
CA GLU A 824 -29.86 -30.40 30.28
C GLU A 824 -30.78 -29.79 29.22
N ARG A 825 -30.27 -28.81 28.46
CA ARG A 825 -31.03 -28.17 27.38
C ARG A 825 -31.27 -29.12 26.21
N GLU A 826 -30.30 -29.96 25.86
CA GLU A 826 -30.45 -31.01 24.85
C GLU A 826 -31.48 -32.06 25.27
N ALA A 827 -31.45 -32.51 26.54
CA ALA A 827 -32.45 -33.44 27.08
C ALA A 827 -33.86 -32.84 27.06
N ALA A 828 -34.01 -31.56 27.44
CA ALA A 828 -35.28 -30.85 27.38
C ALA A 828 -35.78 -30.70 25.92
N ASN A 829 -34.88 -30.38 24.99
CA ASN A 829 -35.22 -30.28 23.56
C ASN A 829 -35.63 -31.63 22.97
N LEU A 830 -34.95 -32.72 23.35
CA LEU A 830 -35.30 -34.07 22.91
C LEU A 830 -36.70 -34.47 23.39
N ALA A 831 -37.04 -34.17 24.66
CA ALA A 831 -38.37 -34.41 25.20
C ALA A 831 -39.46 -33.59 24.49
N ILE A 832 -39.16 -32.33 24.13
CA ILE A 832 -40.08 -31.49 23.34
C ILE A 832 -40.25 -32.05 21.93
N GLN A 833 -39.18 -32.48 21.28
CA GLN A 833 -39.22 -33.09 19.95
C GLN A 833 -40.02 -34.40 19.94
N GLU A 834 -39.85 -35.24 20.97
CA GLU A 834 -40.61 -36.48 21.12
C GLU A 834 -42.09 -36.17 21.35
N SER A 835 -42.43 -35.23 22.23
CA SER A 835 -43.81 -34.77 22.44
C SER A 835 -44.44 -34.23 21.15
N HIS A 836 -43.71 -33.42 20.39
CA HIS A 836 -44.16 -32.90 19.10
C HIS A 836 -44.35 -34.02 18.07
N ARG A 837 -43.45 -35.00 18.03
CA ARG A 837 -43.57 -36.18 17.17
C ARG A 837 -44.85 -36.96 17.48
N THR A 838 -45.12 -37.27 18.74
CA THR A 838 -46.34 -37.98 19.15
C THR A 838 -47.60 -37.19 18.81
N ALA A 839 -47.59 -35.87 18.99
CA ALA A 839 -48.69 -35.00 18.61
C ALA A 839 -48.92 -35.00 17.09
N THR A 840 -47.86 -34.93 16.29
CA THR A 840 -47.98 -35.00 14.81
C THR A 840 -48.42 -36.37 14.30
N GLU A 841 -47.99 -37.46 14.92
CA GLU A 841 -48.46 -38.82 14.61
C GLU A 841 -49.96 -38.98 14.93
N SER A 842 -50.41 -38.44 16.06
CA SER A 842 -51.83 -38.40 16.43
C SER A 842 -52.67 -37.59 15.44
N LEU A 843 -52.20 -36.39 15.06
CA LEU A 843 -52.83 -35.54 14.04
C LEU A 843 -52.90 -36.22 12.67
N LYS A 844 -51.85 -36.93 12.26
CA LYS A 844 -51.84 -37.72 11.02
C LYS A 844 -52.84 -38.86 11.06
N ALA A 845 -52.94 -39.58 12.18
CA ALA A 845 -53.91 -40.66 12.35
C ALA A 845 -55.36 -40.14 12.30
N GLU A 846 -55.63 -38.98 12.92
CA GLU A 846 -56.93 -38.35 12.86
C GLU A 846 -57.28 -37.84 11.45
N ASN A 847 -56.32 -37.25 10.74
CA ASN A 847 -56.50 -36.83 9.35
C ASN A 847 -56.80 -38.02 8.43
N LEU A 848 -56.07 -39.14 8.56
CA LEU A 848 -56.35 -40.39 7.83
C LEU A 848 -57.75 -40.94 8.14
N ARG A 849 -58.21 -40.86 9.40
CA ARG A 849 -59.57 -41.27 9.77
C ARG A 849 -60.61 -40.38 9.10
N VAL A 850 -60.41 -39.07 9.13
CA VAL A 850 -61.30 -38.10 8.46
C VAL A 850 -61.33 -38.31 6.95
N GLN A 851 -60.19 -38.61 6.31
CA GLN A 851 -60.13 -38.93 4.88
C GLN A 851 -60.86 -40.23 4.55
N ALA A 852 -60.74 -41.27 5.37
CA ALA A 852 -61.46 -42.52 5.19
C ALA A 852 -62.98 -42.33 5.36
N ASP A 853 -63.41 -41.55 6.35
CA ASP A 853 -64.81 -41.20 6.54
C ASP A 853 -65.35 -40.37 5.36
N HIS A 854 -64.55 -39.44 4.83
CA HIS A 854 -64.92 -38.66 3.66
C HIS A 854 -65.09 -39.53 2.41
N LEU A 855 -64.18 -40.48 2.16
CA LEU A 855 -64.29 -41.44 1.06
C LEU A 855 -65.53 -42.32 1.18
N ARG A 856 -65.90 -42.72 2.41
CA ARG A 856 -67.11 -43.48 2.66
C ARG A 856 -68.37 -42.67 2.36
N VAL A 857 -68.41 -41.41 2.77
CA VAL A 857 -69.51 -40.49 2.45
C VAL A 857 -69.63 -40.28 0.94
N LEU A 858 -68.51 -40.14 0.23
CA LEU A 858 -68.51 -40.03 -1.24
C LEU A 858 -69.07 -41.31 -1.89
N ALA A 859 -68.66 -42.49 -1.43
CA ALA A 859 -69.18 -43.76 -1.93
C ALA A 859 -70.70 -43.91 -1.69
N ASP A 860 -71.20 -43.46 -0.55
CA ASP A 860 -72.64 -43.47 -0.24
C ASP A 860 -73.42 -42.49 -1.15
N ILE A 861 -72.84 -41.32 -1.45
CA ILE A 861 -73.42 -40.35 -2.39
C ILE A 861 -73.43 -40.93 -3.82
N ASP A 862 -72.34 -41.56 -4.26
CA ASP A 862 -72.26 -42.18 -5.58
C ASP A 862 -73.28 -43.31 -5.73
N ALA A 863 -73.40 -44.18 -4.72
CA ALA A 863 -74.40 -45.24 -4.69
C ALA A 863 -75.84 -44.70 -4.75
N ALA A 864 -76.15 -43.65 -3.98
CA ALA A 864 -77.46 -42.99 -4.01
C ALA A 864 -77.74 -42.33 -5.37
N THR A 865 -76.71 -41.77 -6.01
CA THR A 865 -76.81 -41.15 -7.33
C THR A 865 -77.08 -42.21 -8.41
N LEU A 866 -76.43 -43.37 -8.32
CA LEU A 866 -76.61 -44.49 -9.25
C LEU A 866 -78.03 -45.08 -9.14
N ASP A 867 -78.52 -45.30 -7.91
CA ASP A 867 -79.91 -45.75 -7.66
C ASP A 867 -80.95 -44.73 -8.20
N ALA A 868 -80.69 -43.43 -8.02
CA ALA A 868 -81.54 -42.39 -8.59
C ALA A 868 -81.53 -42.41 -10.13
N GLN A 869 -80.38 -42.64 -10.77
CA GLN A 869 -80.26 -42.77 -12.22
C GLN A 869 -80.97 -44.02 -12.76
N GLU A 870 -80.87 -45.16 -12.07
CA GLU A 870 -81.58 -46.39 -12.45
C GLU A 870 -83.09 -46.22 -12.34
N LYS A 871 -83.58 -45.64 -11.24
CA LYS A 871 -85.00 -45.29 -11.09
C LYS A 871 -85.46 -44.32 -12.18
N HIS A 872 -84.63 -43.35 -12.54
CA HIS A 872 -84.96 -42.43 -13.62
C HIS A 872 -85.03 -43.13 -14.98
N ARG A 873 -84.10 -44.04 -15.28
CA ARG A 873 -84.11 -44.87 -16.50
C ARG A 873 -85.34 -45.78 -16.56
N ALA A 874 -85.68 -46.45 -15.47
CA ALA A 874 -86.88 -47.29 -15.40
C ALA A 874 -88.16 -46.47 -15.70
N LYS A 875 -88.25 -45.26 -15.14
CA LYS A 875 -89.37 -44.36 -15.37
C LYS A 875 -89.42 -43.82 -16.81
N LEU A 876 -88.27 -43.59 -17.43
CA LEU A 876 -88.18 -43.23 -18.85
C LEU A 876 -88.64 -44.38 -19.75
N ALA A 877 -88.26 -45.63 -19.44
CA ALA A 877 -88.71 -46.80 -20.17
C ALA A 877 -90.23 -47.01 -20.05
N GLU A 878 -90.82 -46.82 -18.86
CA GLU A 878 -92.28 -46.82 -18.69
C GLU A 878 -92.97 -45.74 -19.54
N LEU A 879 -92.40 -44.54 -19.58
CA LEU A 879 -92.90 -43.43 -20.41
C LEU A 879 -92.80 -43.75 -21.90
N GLU A 880 -91.71 -44.36 -22.37
CA GLU A 880 -91.56 -44.79 -23.77
C GLU A 880 -92.59 -45.85 -24.16
N ILE A 881 -92.81 -46.85 -23.28
CA ILE A 881 -93.84 -47.88 -23.49
C ILE A 881 -95.22 -47.24 -23.57
N ALA A 882 -95.53 -46.29 -22.67
CA ALA A 882 -96.80 -45.57 -22.69
C ALA A 882 -96.98 -44.73 -23.96
N ILE A 883 -95.92 -44.08 -24.45
CA ILE A 883 -95.93 -43.32 -25.70
C ILE A 883 -96.17 -44.24 -26.90
N LEU A 884 -95.48 -45.39 -26.98
CA LEU A 884 -95.67 -46.37 -28.05
C LEU A 884 -97.09 -46.94 -28.05
N ALA A 885 -97.64 -47.27 -26.88
CA ALA A 885 -99.02 -47.72 -26.75
C ALA A 885 -100.03 -46.64 -27.19
N ALA A 886 -99.79 -45.38 -26.83
CA ALA A 886 -100.61 -44.26 -27.26
C ALA A 886 -100.52 -44.01 -28.78
N GLN A 887 -99.33 -44.16 -29.37
CA GLN A 887 -99.11 -44.04 -30.81
C GLN A 887 -99.83 -45.16 -31.58
N GLU A 888 -99.79 -46.40 -31.09
CA GLU A 888 -100.49 -47.53 -31.72
C GLU A 888 -102.00 -47.40 -31.60
N SER A 889 -102.50 -46.96 -30.44
CA SER A 889 -103.92 -46.62 -30.26
C SER A 889 -104.36 -45.51 -31.21
N HIS A 890 -103.52 -44.48 -31.39
CA HIS A 890 -103.78 -43.42 -32.37
C HIS A 890 -103.77 -43.93 -33.82
N ARG A 891 -102.84 -44.84 -34.16
CA ARG A 891 -102.78 -45.49 -35.47
C ARG A 891 -104.05 -46.29 -35.76
N LEU A 892 -104.51 -47.08 -34.80
CA LEU A 892 -105.76 -47.85 -34.90
C LEU A 892 -106.97 -46.94 -35.07
N ALA A 893 -107.04 -45.84 -34.30
CA ALA A 893 -108.11 -44.84 -34.46
C ALA A 893 -108.10 -44.15 -35.84
N LEU A 894 -106.92 -43.91 -36.42
CA LEU A 894 -106.79 -43.40 -37.78
C LEU A 894 -107.27 -44.41 -38.83
N VAL A 895 -106.91 -45.69 -38.69
CA VAL A 895 -107.37 -46.76 -39.59
C VAL A 895 -108.88 -46.92 -39.51
N ASP A 896 -109.47 -46.89 -38.31
CA ASP A 896 -110.92 -47.01 -38.13
C ASP A 896 -111.65 -45.81 -38.73
N LYS A 897 -111.08 -44.61 -38.57
CA LYS A 897 -111.59 -43.39 -39.20
C LYS A 897 -111.47 -43.43 -40.72
N ASP A 898 -110.37 -43.92 -41.28
CA ASP A 898 -110.18 -44.06 -42.73
C ASP A 898 -111.10 -45.14 -43.31
N THR A 899 -111.36 -46.21 -42.56
CA THR A 899 -112.35 -47.24 -42.91
C THR A 899 -113.77 -46.65 -42.91
N HIS A 900 -114.09 -45.82 -41.92
CA HIS A 900 -115.37 -45.11 -41.86
C HIS A 900 -115.50 -44.09 -43.00
N VAL A 901 -114.44 -43.37 -43.37
CA VAL A 901 -114.41 -42.47 -44.53
C VAL A 901 -114.56 -43.26 -45.84
N HIS A 902 -113.91 -44.42 -45.95
CA HIS A 902 -114.05 -45.30 -47.11
C HIS A 902 -115.49 -45.82 -47.25
N ASN A 903 -116.12 -46.27 -46.17
CA ASN A 903 -117.52 -46.70 -46.15
C ASN A 903 -118.49 -45.55 -46.48
N LEU A 904 -118.23 -44.34 -45.95
CA LEU A 904 -118.97 -43.14 -46.34
C LEU A 904 -118.81 -42.81 -47.83
N ASN A 905 -117.60 -42.94 -48.39
CA ASN A 905 -117.36 -42.72 -49.81
C ASN A 905 -118.06 -43.77 -50.67
N LEU A 906 -118.10 -45.04 -50.25
CA LEU A 906 -118.88 -46.08 -50.92
C LEU A 906 -120.39 -45.77 -50.88
N HIS A 907 -120.92 -45.25 -49.76
CA HIS A 907 -122.30 -44.78 -49.68
C HIS A 907 -122.56 -43.52 -50.51
N ILE A 908 -121.60 -42.60 -50.59
CA ILE A 908 -121.68 -41.43 -51.48
C ILE A 908 -121.73 -41.91 -52.93
N ILE A 909 -120.79 -42.75 -53.38
CA ILE A 909 -120.77 -43.32 -54.74
C ILE A 909 -122.05 -44.11 -55.07
N ALA A 910 -122.62 -44.82 -54.08
CA ALA A 910 -123.92 -45.50 -54.22
C ALA A 910 -125.11 -44.51 -54.31
N MET A 911 -125.05 -43.37 -53.61
CA MET A 911 -126.01 -42.28 -53.78
C MET A 911 -125.83 -41.55 -55.12
N GLU A 912 -124.59 -41.35 -55.58
CA GLU A 912 -124.27 -40.65 -56.84
C GLU A 912 -124.70 -41.43 -58.09
N SER A 913 -124.78 -42.75 -57.98
CA SER A 913 -125.27 -43.67 -59.02
C SER A 913 -126.77 -43.95 -58.95
N SER A 914 -127.50 -43.40 -57.96
CA SER A 914 -128.96 -43.58 -57.81
C SER A 914 -129.79 -42.62 -58.68
N HIS A 915 -130.91 -43.13 -59.22
CA HIS A 915 -131.77 -42.41 -60.17
C HIS A 915 -132.38 -41.09 -59.64
N SER A 916 -132.44 -40.88 -58.32
CA SER A 916 -132.95 -39.66 -57.70
C SER A 916 -131.93 -38.49 -57.69
N TRP A 917 -130.63 -38.80 -57.76
CA TRP A 917 -129.55 -37.80 -57.59
C TRP A 917 -129.29 -36.97 -58.86
N LYS A 918 -129.63 -37.52 -60.04
CA LYS A 918 -129.56 -36.82 -61.34
C LYS A 918 -130.68 -35.81 -61.58
N VAL A 919 -131.78 -35.86 -60.81
CA VAL A 919 -132.98 -35.01 -61.01
C VAL A 919 -132.92 -33.71 -60.18
N THR A 920 -132.05 -33.61 -59.17
CA THR A 920 -132.02 -32.49 -58.19
C THR A 920 -130.76 -31.60 -58.30
N ALA A 921 -130.04 -31.67 -59.42
CA ALA A 921 -128.82 -30.89 -59.69
C ALA A 921 -128.95 -29.34 -59.61
N PRO A 922 -130.07 -28.69 -59.98
CA PRO A 922 -130.13 -27.21 -60.01
C PRO A 922 -130.20 -26.55 -58.63
N LEU A 923 -130.73 -27.22 -57.61
CA LEU A 923 -130.96 -26.64 -56.28
C LEU A 923 -129.72 -26.64 -55.36
N ARG A 924 -128.62 -27.31 -55.77
CA ARG A 924 -127.40 -27.47 -54.95
C ARG A 924 -126.30 -26.43 -55.21
N LYS A 925 -126.53 -25.47 -56.12
CA LYS A 925 -125.63 -24.31 -56.32
C LYS A 925 -125.93 -23.12 -55.38
N ILE A 926 -127.06 -23.12 -54.67
CA ILE A 926 -127.46 -22.00 -53.79
C ILE A 926 -127.06 -22.23 -52.32
N THR A 927 -126.89 -23.48 -51.89
CA THR A 927 -126.50 -23.84 -50.51
C THR A 927 -124.99 -23.82 -50.25
N ARG A 928 -124.15 -23.90 -51.30
CA ARG A 928 -122.67 -23.83 -51.16
C ARG A 928 -122.13 -22.42 -50.82
N SER A 929 -122.89 -21.36 -51.08
CA SER A 929 -122.50 -19.98 -50.75
C SER A 929 -122.77 -19.64 -49.27
N PHE A 930 -123.76 -20.28 -48.64
CA PHE A 930 -124.13 -20.01 -47.25
C PHE A 930 -123.21 -20.71 -46.22
N PHE A 931 -122.64 -21.87 -46.58
CA PHE A 931 -121.72 -22.62 -45.71
C PHE A 931 -120.25 -22.16 -45.77
N ARG A 932 -119.86 -21.33 -46.77
CA ARG A 932 -118.51 -20.72 -46.83
C ARG A 932 -118.36 -19.51 -45.90
N ALA A 933 -119.46 -18.83 -45.55
CA ALA A 933 -119.47 -17.71 -44.60
C ALA A 933 -119.44 -18.15 -43.13
N LYS A 934 -120.02 -19.32 -42.79
CA LYS A 934 -120.06 -19.82 -41.40
C LYS A 934 -118.73 -20.43 -40.91
N ARG A 935 -117.86 -20.85 -41.83
CA ARG A 935 -116.54 -21.47 -41.52
C ARG A 935 -115.42 -20.46 -41.27
N VAL A 936 -115.60 -19.20 -41.69
CA VAL A 936 -114.67 -18.09 -41.42
C VAL A 936 -114.90 -17.49 -40.02
N ALA A 937 -116.12 -17.60 -39.48
CA ALA A 937 -116.47 -17.03 -38.17
C ALA A 937 -116.08 -17.91 -36.96
N SER A 938 -115.79 -19.21 -37.13
CA SER A 938 -115.47 -20.11 -36.01
C SER A 938 -113.97 -20.36 -35.78
N SER A 939 -113.09 -19.80 -36.61
CA SER A 939 -111.62 -19.93 -36.48
C SER A 939 -110.95 -18.74 -35.79
N LEU A 940 -111.69 -17.65 -35.55
CA LEU A 940 -111.20 -16.43 -34.90
C LEU A 940 -110.74 -16.61 -33.43
N PRO A 941 -111.33 -17.50 -32.59
CA PRO A 941 -110.91 -17.62 -31.19
C PRO A 941 -109.61 -18.41 -30.96
N LEU A 942 -109.17 -19.22 -31.94
CA LEU A 942 -108.02 -20.13 -31.77
C LEU A 942 -106.69 -19.57 -32.29
N ILE A 943 -106.72 -18.56 -33.15
CA ILE A 943 -105.52 -17.87 -33.65
C ILE A 943 -105.04 -16.81 -32.65
N ILE A 944 -105.92 -16.30 -31.79
CA ILE A 944 -105.62 -15.25 -30.80
C ILE A 944 -104.90 -15.81 -29.55
N ARG A 945 -104.88 -17.13 -29.32
CA ARG A 945 -104.25 -17.74 -28.13
C ARG A 945 -102.83 -18.29 -28.32
N ARG A 946 -102.29 -18.31 -29.56
CA ARG A 946 -100.92 -18.78 -29.85
C ARG A 946 -99.96 -17.68 -30.35
N GLY A 947 -100.40 -16.43 -30.44
CA GLY A 947 -99.66 -15.34 -31.10
C GLY A 947 -99.44 -14.06 -30.29
N GLY A 948 -99.38 -14.12 -28.95
CA GLY A 948 -98.82 -13.01 -28.14
C GLY A 948 -99.45 -11.62 -28.35
N GLY A 949 -100.77 -11.53 -28.55
CA GLY A 949 -101.49 -10.26 -28.67
C GLY A 949 -101.39 -9.55 -30.04
N LEU A 950 -102.29 -8.58 -30.25
CA LEU A 950 -102.53 -7.86 -31.51
C LEU A 950 -101.32 -7.03 -32.03
N SER A 951 -100.38 -6.64 -31.16
CA SER A 951 -99.23 -5.81 -31.54
C SER A 951 -98.04 -6.61 -32.08
N SER A 952 -97.83 -7.85 -31.61
CA SER A 952 -96.70 -8.69 -32.04
C SER A 952 -96.95 -9.43 -33.36
N THR A 953 -98.22 -9.74 -33.65
CA THR A 953 -98.63 -10.38 -34.92
C THR A 953 -98.58 -9.39 -36.10
N ALA A 954 -98.78 -8.09 -35.86
CA ALA A 954 -98.65 -7.05 -36.90
C ALA A 954 -97.19 -6.74 -37.28
N LYS A 955 -96.21 -6.94 -36.38
CA LYS A 955 -94.78 -6.70 -36.67
C LYS A 955 -94.10 -7.82 -37.45
N LYS A 956 -94.53 -9.09 -37.28
CA LYS A 956 -93.98 -10.23 -38.03
C LYS A 956 -94.48 -10.33 -39.47
N ALA A 957 -95.62 -9.71 -39.79
CA ALA A 957 -96.17 -9.66 -41.14
C ALA A 957 -95.55 -8.55 -42.03
N TYR A 958 -94.63 -7.74 -41.50
CA TYR A 958 -93.94 -6.66 -42.25
C TYR A 958 -92.44 -6.92 -42.45
N GLN A 959 -91.95 -8.14 -42.19
CA GLN A 959 -90.56 -8.56 -42.42
C GLN A 959 -90.41 -9.85 -43.24
N VAL A 960 -91.42 -10.18 -44.07
CA VAL A 960 -91.31 -11.11 -45.20
C VAL A 960 -92.01 -10.49 -46.40
#